data_AF-A0A9D6Y9Y8-F1
#
_entry.id   AF-A0A9D6Y9Y8-F1
#
_cell.length_a   1.000
_cell.length_b   1.000
_cell.length_c   1.000
_cell.angle_alpha   90.00
_cell.angle_beta   90.00
_cell.angle_gamma   90.00
#
_symmetry.space_group_name_H-M   'P 1'
#
loop_
_entity.id
_entity.type
_entity.pdbx_description
1 polymer ?
#
loop_
_entity_poly.entity_id
_entity_poly.type
_entity_poly.pdbx_seq_one_letter_code
_entity_poly.pdbx_strand_id
1 'polypeptide(L)'
;MSRSKTPAASAAGFGTGVRDDVKIYNLDIKRSLRFLPVPASVQVGGALKDQDRDKDYPNAGGWSYTYQGLNGDQSSAPYVAQIYANQKTMFSNGDRNVPWLSPARTFQAWMANPALFTITPAQLVTKYKNSVGGRQALTDKGLFREPPAMATPLLLTTRRRFFPPASKLKSRSMLPNLISLSILAGLQLANTHPALGQGIKDDSQWVLTYDGKASPLEQGWIPVGELAANARMDGGALRMIDDSSEAMGAYRMRWTPDPAKEVVVEARVRVEAITAPTGTKIEGQWPSRGWPGCLIVSDGKHQGGLVLRPDRISTFFDRVAMMDARTDFHTYRLVIRGKDMSIYVDGERKILGEGAFWKPADTPEAFIQFGSNSPSLMGETYWSSVKLGIRKVQEKTEPPRLRITISEPWVIPALPPGNPYMRPFDNIRPNSRPYLYDLGRGLLLMSVAQGNDAVVEPYGVLKSTDEGKTWAPVRDMQYKMFVPLPMIRLPDNNILGISRENVSYDREKGVFVGMTFRFDEATQTFTMGENLIRVPDEKMVLIVFDRDIFVLGNGEMLASVYGYGGSGHRAMLLRSTDKGLTWNHFSTLGARDEPSVVRFSETEMMAVLRVRHWKPMEQIWSNDGGKTWSPPVIMEEGSVAPDMTYMSNGVLACSYGRPGSHLMFSLDKGKTWGYHHVISDKNGFNYTAIREVRPGRLLYVHDAPSLQALYVDVERLE
;
A
#
# COMPACT_ATOMS: atom_id res chain seq x y z
N MET A 1 29.40 10.13 45.64
CA MET A 1 28.49 8.95 45.60
C MET A 1 27.06 9.44 45.60
N SER A 2 26.35 9.31 44.48
CA SER A 2 24.89 9.33 44.45
C SER A 2 24.42 8.05 43.74
N ARG A 3 23.47 7.33 44.32
CA ARG A 3 22.83 6.15 43.72
C ARG A 3 21.42 6.57 43.31
N SER A 4 21.13 6.64 42.01
CA SER A 4 19.75 6.58 41.54
C SER A 4 19.42 5.11 41.22
N LYS A 5 18.41 4.57 41.90
CA LYS A 5 17.76 3.31 41.52
C LYS A 5 16.51 3.66 40.73
N THR A 6 16.45 3.27 39.47
CA THR A 6 15.19 3.25 38.70
C THR A 6 14.64 1.81 38.75
N PRO A 7 13.34 1.57 38.99
CA PRO A 7 12.80 0.21 39.07
C PRO A 7 12.75 -0.44 37.69
N ALA A 8 13.12 -1.71 37.60
CA ALA A 8 12.93 -2.52 36.41
C ALA A 8 11.45 -2.86 36.24
N ALA A 9 10.86 -2.44 35.12
CA ALA A 9 9.57 -2.96 34.66
C ALA A 9 9.79 -4.37 34.09
N SER A 10 9.22 -5.39 34.72
CA SER A 10 9.17 -6.74 34.17
C SER A 10 8.02 -6.85 33.17
N ALA A 11 8.29 -6.60 31.89
CA ALA A 11 7.41 -7.05 30.82
C ALA A 11 7.73 -8.53 30.55
N ALA A 12 6.83 -9.43 30.95
CA ALA A 12 6.89 -10.83 30.55
C ALA A 12 6.48 -10.95 29.07
N GLY A 13 7.41 -10.63 28.17
CA GLY A 13 7.29 -10.87 26.74
C GLY A 13 7.97 -12.18 26.37
N PHE A 14 7.20 -13.15 25.88
CA PHE A 14 7.74 -14.38 25.29
C PHE A 14 8.42 -14.05 23.94
N GLY A 15 9.75 -13.95 23.96
CA GLY A 15 10.59 -13.77 22.79
C GLY A 15 12.03 -13.50 23.20
N THR A 16 12.88 -14.52 23.15
CA THR A 16 14.30 -14.53 23.55
C THR A 16 14.54 -14.10 25.01
N GLY A 17 14.88 -15.05 25.89
CA GLY A 17 15.35 -14.74 27.24
C GLY A 17 16.73 -14.09 27.17
N VAL A 18 16.78 -12.79 26.88
CA VAL A 18 18.00 -11.99 26.98
C VAL A 18 17.86 -11.09 28.19
N ARG A 19 18.69 -11.32 29.20
CA ARG A 19 18.82 -10.42 30.35
C ARG A 19 20.14 -9.69 30.20
N ASP A 20 20.07 -8.38 30.01
CA ASP A 20 21.25 -7.51 29.86
C ASP A 20 21.23 -6.47 30.99
N ASP A 21 22.14 -6.59 31.95
CA ASP A 21 22.30 -5.63 33.07
C ASP A 21 23.61 -4.87 32.87
N VAL A 22 23.51 -3.55 32.72
CA VAL A 22 24.65 -2.66 32.45
C VAL A 22 24.80 -1.69 33.62
N LYS A 23 25.96 -1.73 34.29
CA LYS A 23 26.33 -0.83 35.38
C LYS A 23 27.54 0.00 34.97
N ILE A 24 27.41 1.32 35.08
CA ILE A 24 28.47 2.26 34.72
C ILE A 24 28.88 3.04 35.98
N TYR A 25 30.18 3.05 36.27
CA TYR A 25 30.78 3.78 37.38
C TYR A 25 31.74 4.84 36.82
N ASN A 26 31.41 6.12 37.01
CA ASN A 26 32.23 7.23 36.54
C ASN A 26 32.90 7.95 37.71
N LEU A 27 34.17 8.33 37.55
CA LEU A 27 34.87 9.24 38.43
C LEU A 27 35.59 10.31 37.60
N ASP A 28 35.23 11.57 37.82
CA ASP A 28 35.83 12.73 37.17
C ASP A 28 36.39 13.69 38.21
N ILE A 29 37.64 14.11 38.02
CA ILE A 29 38.31 15.10 38.86
C ILE A 29 38.82 16.24 37.98
N LYS A 30 38.31 17.45 38.22
CA LYS A 30 38.72 18.67 37.53
C LYS A 30 39.41 19.63 38.50
N ARG A 31 40.59 20.13 38.12
CA ARG A 31 41.35 21.12 38.89
C ARG A 31 41.72 22.32 38.03
N SER A 32 41.32 23.51 38.47
CA SER A 32 41.67 24.76 37.80
C SER A 32 43.14 25.13 38.06
N LEU A 33 43.87 25.48 37.00
CA LEU A 33 45.25 25.95 37.02
C LEU A 33 45.24 27.47 37.18
N ARG A 34 45.31 27.94 38.43
CA ARG A 34 45.20 29.37 38.76
C ARG A 34 46.48 30.19 38.52
N PHE A 35 47.57 29.56 38.06
CA PHE A 35 48.87 30.20 37.83
C PHE A 35 49.04 30.70 36.38
N LEU A 36 48.10 30.40 35.49
CA LEU A 36 48.10 30.90 34.12
C LEU A 36 47.29 32.21 34.04
N PRO A 37 47.73 33.19 33.23
CA PRO A 37 47.03 34.48 33.08
C PRO A 37 45.69 34.37 32.34
N VAL A 38 45.32 33.17 31.90
CA VAL A 38 44.03 32.83 31.29
C VAL A 38 43.35 31.70 32.08
N PRO A 39 42.02 31.68 32.21
CA PRO A 39 41.32 30.62 32.93
C PRO A 39 41.58 29.25 32.27
N ALA A 40 42.34 28.40 32.97
CA ALA A 40 42.66 27.05 32.51
C ALA A 40 42.34 26.02 33.60
N SER A 41 42.00 24.79 33.20
CA SER A 41 41.78 23.68 34.11
C SER A 41 42.22 22.37 33.48
N VAL A 42 42.73 21.46 34.29
CA VAL A 42 43.00 20.07 33.90
C VAL A 42 41.91 19.20 34.50
N GLN A 43 41.25 18.42 33.65
CA GLN A 43 40.29 17.40 34.06
C GLN A 43 40.84 16.04 33.71
N VAL A 44 40.74 15.11 34.65
CA VAL A 44 41.06 13.70 34.45
C VAL A 44 39.92 12.90 35.03
N GLY A 45 39.31 12.05 34.21
CA GLY A 45 38.26 11.14 34.61
C GLY A 45 38.45 9.76 34.03
N GLY A 46 37.70 8.80 34.55
CA GLY A 46 37.63 7.44 34.07
C GLY A 46 36.24 6.85 34.32
N ALA A 47 35.79 6.04 33.37
CA ALA A 47 34.55 5.28 33.46
C ALA A 47 34.86 3.78 33.45
N LEU A 48 34.24 3.04 34.35
CA LEU A 48 34.22 1.58 34.35
C LEU A 48 32.82 1.11 34.02
N LYS A 49 32.68 0.44 32.87
CA LYS A 49 31.43 -0.22 32.47
C LYS A 49 31.54 -1.70 32.80
N ASP A 50 30.55 -2.23 33.51
CA ASP A 50 30.35 -3.65 33.76
C ASP A 50 29.03 -4.06 33.11
N GLN A 51 29.06 -5.08 32.26
CA GLN A 51 27.91 -5.53 31.49
C GLN A 51 27.79 -7.04 31.64
N ASP A 52 26.65 -7.51 32.16
CA ASP A 52 26.35 -8.92 32.32
C ASP A 52 25.18 -9.29 31.40
N ARG A 53 25.45 -10.18 30.44
CA ARG A 53 24.52 -10.52 29.36
C ARG A 53 24.24 -12.02 29.34
N ASP A 54 23.06 -12.40 29.83
CA ASP A 54 22.56 -13.77 29.75
C ASP A 54 21.73 -13.94 28.47
N LYS A 55 22.00 -14.99 27.69
CA LYS A 55 21.34 -15.29 26.42
C LYS A 55 20.86 -16.73 26.41
N ASP A 56 19.55 -16.92 26.45
CA ASP A 56 18.94 -18.24 26.27
C ASP A 56 18.56 -18.48 24.80
N TYR A 57 19.13 -19.51 24.18
CA TYR A 57 18.88 -19.92 22.80
C TYR A 57 18.03 -21.21 22.77
N PRO A 58 16.70 -21.16 22.97
CA PRO A 58 15.90 -22.37 23.02
C PRO A 58 15.85 -23.16 21.69
N ASN A 59 16.28 -22.58 20.55
CA ASN A 59 16.15 -23.18 19.22
C ASN A 59 17.39 -23.10 18.31
N ALA A 60 18.60 -22.79 18.80
CA ALA A 60 19.79 -22.60 17.95
C ALA A 60 20.37 -23.87 17.29
N GLY A 61 19.61 -24.96 17.14
CA GLY A 61 20.12 -26.18 16.49
C GLY A 61 19.08 -27.15 15.93
N GLY A 62 17.79 -26.80 15.89
CA GLY A 62 16.74 -27.74 15.49
C GLY A 62 16.77 -29.04 16.31
N TRP A 63 15.94 -30.02 15.93
CA TRP A 63 16.11 -31.40 16.37
C TRP A 63 16.67 -32.17 15.18
N SER A 64 17.88 -32.71 15.31
CA SER A 64 18.45 -33.60 14.30
C SER A 64 17.91 -35.00 14.52
N TYR A 65 17.01 -35.43 13.65
CA TYR A 65 16.48 -36.79 13.63
C TYR A 65 17.26 -37.67 12.65
N THR A 66 17.47 -38.92 13.01
CA THR A 66 17.99 -39.97 12.13
C THR A 66 16.81 -40.67 11.46
N TYR A 67 16.75 -40.60 10.13
CA TYR A 67 15.79 -41.34 9.33
C TYR A 67 16.19 -42.82 9.30
N GLN A 68 15.31 -43.70 9.78
CA GLN A 68 15.57 -45.14 9.90
C GLN A 68 15.34 -45.92 8.60
N GLY A 69 14.72 -45.29 7.60
CA GLY A 69 14.34 -45.95 6.36
C GLY A 69 13.00 -46.67 6.45
N LEU A 70 12.28 -46.74 5.33
CA LEU A 70 11.06 -47.52 5.22
C LEU A 70 11.48 -48.96 4.84
N ASN A 71 11.27 -49.94 5.72
CA ASN A 71 11.68 -51.33 5.50
C ASN A 71 13.18 -51.50 5.16
N GLY A 72 14.04 -50.66 5.73
CA GLY A 72 15.49 -50.66 5.46
C GLY A 72 15.93 -49.81 4.26
N ASP A 73 15.01 -49.23 3.49
CA ASP A 73 15.34 -48.26 2.44
C ASP A 73 15.50 -46.84 3.04
N GLN A 74 16.75 -46.38 3.10
CA GLN A 74 17.11 -45.03 3.58
C GLN A 74 16.98 -43.94 2.51
N SER A 75 16.49 -44.27 1.31
CA SER A 75 16.25 -43.28 0.27
C SER A 75 15.21 -42.24 0.70
N SER A 76 15.39 -41.02 0.20
CA SER A 76 14.39 -39.95 0.32
C SER A 76 13.21 -40.14 -0.62
N ALA A 77 13.25 -41.15 -1.51
CA ALA A 77 12.32 -41.32 -2.63
C ALA A 77 10.83 -41.29 -2.22
N PRO A 78 10.39 -41.92 -1.12
CA PRO A 78 8.98 -41.88 -0.71
C PRO A 78 8.47 -40.48 -0.32
N TYR A 79 9.38 -39.59 0.08
CA TYR A 79 9.04 -38.26 0.57
C TYR A 79 9.48 -37.14 -0.36
N VAL A 80 9.93 -37.46 -1.57
CA VAL A 80 10.20 -36.46 -2.61
C VAL A 80 8.89 -35.72 -2.92
N ALA A 81 8.99 -34.39 -3.07
CA ALA A 81 7.91 -33.53 -3.52
C ALA A 81 7.38 -34.02 -4.86
N GLN A 82 6.07 -34.26 -4.96
CA GLN A 82 5.54 -34.85 -6.18
C GLN A 82 5.44 -33.83 -7.31
N ILE A 83 5.23 -32.56 -6.96
CA ILE A 83 5.02 -31.49 -7.92
C ILE A 83 6.30 -30.65 -8.07
N TYR A 84 6.95 -30.26 -6.98
CA TYR A 84 8.16 -29.42 -7.03
C TYR A 84 9.46 -30.16 -7.38
N ALA A 85 9.52 -31.50 -7.29
CA ALA A 85 10.76 -32.19 -7.61
C ALA A 85 11.17 -31.99 -9.08
N ASN A 86 12.45 -31.68 -9.28
CA ASN A 86 13.05 -31.41 -10.58
C ASN A 86 12.46 -30.19 -11.32
N GLN A 87 11.75 -29.29 -10.63
CA GLN A 87 11.27 -28.01 -11.18
C GLN A 87 12.35 -26.92 -11.06
N LYS A 88 12.43 -26.04 -12.06
CA LYS A 88 13.19 -24.79 -11.92
C LYS A 88 12.36 -23.83 -11.07
N THR A 89 12.81 -23.53 -9.86
CA THR A 89 12.16 -22.51 -9.03
C THR A 89 12.80 -21.16 -9.28
N MET A 90 12.04 -20.09 -9.11
CA MET A 90 12.55 -18.72 -9.30
C MET A 90 13.64 -18.30 -8.29
N PHE A 91 13.88 -19.12 -7.26
CA PHE A 91 14.88 -18.88 -6.20
C PHE A 91 16.08 -19.84 -6.27
N SER A 92 16.02 -20.85 -7.14
CA SER A 92 17.14 -21.78 -7.34
C SER A 92 17.96 -21.32 -8.54
N ASN A 93 19.20 -20.88 -8.27
CA ASN A 93 20.21 -20.66 -9.32
C ASN A 93 20.77 -21.98 -9.90
N GLY A 94 20.33 -23.13 -9.39
CA GLY A 94 20.71 -24.46 -9.87
C GLY A 94 19.81 -24.97 -11.00
N ASP A 95 20.36 -25.85 -11.83
CA ASP A 95 19.64 -26.53 -12.90
C ASP A 95 18.55 -27.48 -12.37
N ARG A 96 17.68 -27.90 -13.30
CA ARG A 96 16.68 -28.96 -13.09
C ARG A 96 17.36 -30.21 -12.50
N ASN A 97 16.59 -31.02 -11.76
CA ASN A 97 16.98 -32.31 -11.14
C ASN A 97 17.34 -32.30 -9.64
N VAL A 98 16.96 -31.28 -8.87
CA VAL A 98 17.01 -31.38 -7.40
C VAL A 98 15.76 -32.13 -6.90
N PRO A 99 15.91 -33.31 -6.27
CA PRO A 99 14.80 -34.07 -5.70
C PRO A 99 14.40 -33.47 -4.35
N TRP A 100 13.74 -32.33 -4.39
CA TRP A 100 13.26 -31.65 -3.18
C TRP A 100 12.42 -32.59 -2.33
N LEU A 101 12.76 -32.70 -1.04
CA LEU A 101 11.92 -33.39 -0.05
C LEU A 101 10.66 -32.56 0.19
N SER A 102 9.52 -33.24 0.37
CA SER A 102 8.25 -32.64 0.80
C SER A 102 8.15 -32.69 2.32
N PRO A 103 8.26 -31.55 3.04
CA PRO A 103 8.11 -31.54 4.49
C PRO A 103 6.77 -32.09 4.95
N ALA A 104 5.71 -31.90 4.13
CA ALA A 104 4.37 -32.42 4.37
C ALA A 104 4.34 -33.95 4.45
N ARG A 105 4.93 -34.60 3.43
CA ARG A 105 4.96 -36.06 3.32
C ARG A 105 5.83 -36.67 4.40
N THR A 106 6.99 -36.06 4.66
CA THR A 106 7.88 -36.48 5.75
C THR A 106 7.17 -36.37 7.10
N PHE A 107 6.43 -35.28 7.35
CA PHE A 107 5.68 -35.10 8.60
C PHE A 107 4.49 -36.07 8.71
N GLN A 108 3.74 -36.30 7.64
CA GLN A 108 2.66 -37.31 7.61
C GLN A 108 3.18 -38.71 7.88
N ALA A 109 4.32 -39.08 7.28
CA ALA A 109 4.96 -40.37 7.52
C ALA A 109 5.43 -40.50 8.98
N TRP A 110 6.01 -39.44 9.55
CA TRP A 110 6.38 -39.41 10.96
C TRP A 110 5.16 -39.52 11.89
N MET A 111 4.06 -38.83 11.60
CA MET A 111 2.83 -38.95 12.39
C MET A 111 2.24 -40.36 12.32
N ALA A 112 2.30 -41.01 11.15
CA ALA A 112 1.85 -42.39 10.99
C ALA A 112 2.77 -43.41 11.67
N ASN A 113 4.08 -43.16 11.66
CA ASN A 113 5.07 -44.00 12.32
C ASN A 113 6.24 -43.16 12.88
N PRO A 114 6.17 -42.75 14.15
CA PRO A 114 7.21 -41.94 14.77
C PRO A 114 8.58 -42.62 14.82
N ALA A 115 8.63 -43.96 14.76
CA ALA A 115 9.90 -44.71 14.75
C ALA A 115 10.70 -44.53 13.45
N LEU A 116 10.10 -43.97 12.39
CA LEU A 116 10.82 -43.62 11.15
C LEU A 116 11.88 -42.54 11.37
N PHE A 117 11.71 -41.69 12.39
CA PHE A 117 12.63 -40.60 12.70
C PHE A 117 12.95 -40.62 14.20
N THR A 118 14.13 -41.13 14.55
CA THR A 118 14.55 -41.24 15.95
C THR A 118 15.65 -40.25 16.28
N ILE A 119 15.77 -39.88 17.55
CA ILE A 119 16.91 -39.09 18.04
C ILE A 119 17.83 -40.04 18.77
N THR A 120 19.08 -40.09 18.35
CA THR A 120 20.11 -40.89 19.02
C THR A 120 20.52 -40.23 20.35
N PRO A 121 20.99 -41.02 21.34
CA PRO A 121 21.55 -40.46 22.57
C PRO A 121 22.66 -39.44 22.32
N ALA A 122 23.48 -39.63 21.29
CA ALA A 122 24.54 -38.69 20.91
C ALA A 122 24.01 -37.34 20.39
N GLN A 123 22.90 -37.36 19.62
CA GLN A 123 22.21 -36.14 19.17
C GLN A 123 21.55 -35.41 20.34
N LEU A 124 20.95 -36.14 21.29
CA LEU A 124 20.44 -35.57 22.54
C LEU A 124 21.56 -34.90 23.34
N VAL A 125 22.68 -35.60 23.57
CA VAL A 125 23.84 -35.06 24.31
C VAL A 125 24.45 -33.85 23.61
N THR A 126 24.59 -33.88 22.28
CA THR A 126 25.08 -32.73 21.49
C THR A 126 24.17 -31.51 21.65
N LYS A 127 22.85 -31.72 21.61
CA LYS A 127 21.89 -30.64 21.86
C LYS A 127 22.02 -30.09 23.27
N TYR A 128 22.04 -30.95 24.28
CA TYR A 128 22.20 -30.53 25.67
C TYR A 128 23.51 -29.76 25.87
N LYS A 129 24.63 -30.23 25.31
CA LYS A 129 25.91 -29.52 25.32
C LYS A 129 25.82 -28.14 24.65
N ASN A 130 25.15 -28.02 23.52
CA ASN A 130 24.97 -26.74 22.83
C ASN A 130 24.06 -25.77 23.59
N SER A 131 23.00 -26.28 24.26
CA SER A 131 22.13 -25.47 25.12
C SER A 131 22.83 -25.01 26.41
N VAL A 132 23.76 -25.82 26.94
CA VAL A 132 24.54 -25.47 28.14
C VAL A 132 25.73 -24.56 27.79
N GLY A 133 26.38 -24.78 26.65
CA GLY A 133 27.53 -23.99 26.17
C GLY A 133 27.18 -22.58 25.67
N GLY A 134 25.89 -22.27 25.47
CA GLY A 134 25.40 -20.92 25.14
C GLY A 134 25.38 -19.94 26.32
N ARG A 135 25.57 -20.42 27.56
CA ARG A 135 25.72 -19.56 28.77
C ARG A 135 27.14 -19.01 28.85
N GLN A 136 27.45 -18.00 28.05
CA GLN A 136 28.69 -17.23 28.20
C GLN A 136 28.44 -16.00 29.08
N ALA A 137 28.94 -16.02 30.32
CA ALA A 137 29.17 -14.80 31.08
C ALA A 137 30.36 -14.07 30.45
N LEU A 138 30.08 -13.09 29.59
CA LEU A 138 31.10 -12.19 29.04
C LEU A 138 31.32 -11.05 30.04
N THR A 139 32.33 -11.15 30.90
CA THR A 139 32.75 -10.03 31.74
C THR A 139 33.76 -9.17 31.00
N ASP A 140 33.29 -8.15 30.26
CA ASP A 140 34.16 -7.17 29.61
C ASP A 140 34.52 -6.05 30.59
N LYS A 141 35.77 -6.02 31.08
CA LYS A 141 36.32 -4.91 31.87
C LYS A 141 37.21 -4.04 30.99
N GLY A 142 36.62 -3.04 30.33
CA GLY A 142 37.36 -2.05 29.54
C GLY A 142 37.68 -0.79 30.35
N LEU A 143 38.96 -0.39 30.40
CA LEU A 143 39.41 0.89 30.96
C LEU A 143 39.58 1.89 29.81
N PHE A 144 38.69 2.87 29.68
CA PHE A 144 38.81 3.93 28.66
C PHE A 144 39.63 5.10 29.21
N ARG A 145 40.72 5.47 28.52
CA ARG A 145 41.48 6.72 28.70
C ARG A 145 41.23 7.62 27.50
N GLU A 146 40.70 8.82 27.71
CA GLU A 146 40.66 9.85 26.67
C GLU A 146 42.01 10.60 26.59
N PRO A 147 42.60 10.81 25.40
CA PRO A 147 43.74 11.71 25.21
C PRO A 147 43.27 13.18 25.07
N PRO A 148 44.10 14.17 25.45
CA PRO A 148 43.71 15.57 25.44
C PRO A 148 43.62 16.16 24.02
N ALA A 149 42.58 16.97 23.80
CA ALA A 149 42.34 17.68 22.55
C ALA A 149 43.43 18.73 22.26
N MET A 150 43.97 18.74 21.04
CA MET A 150 44.71 19.88 20.48
C MET A 150 44.12 20.33 19.14
N ALA A 151 44.25 21.64 18.95
CA ALA A 151 43.63 22.55 17.99
C ALA A 151 43.57 22.12 16.51
N THR A 152 42.48 22.52 15.88
CA THR A 152 42.22 22.54 14.43
C THR A 152 43.08 23.58 13.71
N PRO A 153 43.58 23.27 12.50
CA PRO A 153 43.70 24.29 11.44
C PRO A 153 42.85 23.93 10.20
N LEU A 154 42.26 24.96 9.62
CA LEU A 154 41.71 24.99 8.25
C LEU A 154 42.75 24.50 7.23
N LEU A 155 42.35 23.72 6.21
CA LEU A 155 42.62 24.05 4.80
C LEU A 155 41.90 23.14 3.78
N LEU A 156 41.29 23.82 2.80
CA LEU A 156 40.96 23.49 1.40
C LEU A 156 40.88 22.02 0.93
N THR A 157 39.67 21.64 0.49
CA THR A 157 39.43 20.49 -0.39
C THR A 157 39.67 20.86 -1.87
N THR A 158 40.68 20.25 -2.51
CA THR A 158 40.78 20.18 -3.98
C THR A 158 40.17 18.88 -4.50
N ARG A 159 39.29 19.00 -5.51
CA ARG A 159 38.66 17.89 -6.23
C ARG A 159 39.70 17.16 -7.10
N ARG A 160 39.71 15.82 -7.07
CA ARG A 160 40.09 14.99 -8.22
C ARG A 160 39.12 13.83 -8.42
N ARG A 161 38.60 13.77 -9.66
CA ARG A 161 37.78 12.69 -10.23
C ARG A 161 38.67 11.48 -10.54
N PHE A 162 38.15 10.28 -10.36
CA PHE A 162 38.62 9.07 -11.04
C PHE A 162 37.45 8.32 -11.68
N PHE A 163 37.64 8.00 -12.96
CA PHE A 163 36.75 7.24 -13.85
C PHE A 163 36.81 5.72 -13.56
N PRO A 164 35.75 4.96 -13.89
CA PRO A 164 35.87 3.58 -14.33
C PRO A 164 35.67 3.44 -15.86
N PRO A 165 36.25 2.41 -16.49
CA PRO A 165 36.32 2.30 -17.95
C PRO A 165 35.08 1.67 -18.58
N ALA A 166 34.91 2.02 -19.85
CA ALA A 166 33.86 1.58 -20.75
C ALA A 166 34.03 0.13 -21.23
N SER A 167 32.92 -0.58 -21.39
CA SER A 167 32.79 -1.66 -22.36
C SER A 167 31.56 -1.41 -23.25
N LYS A 168 31.82 -1.34 -24.55
CA LYS A 168 30.84 -1.30 -25.63
C LYS A 168 30.31 -2.72 -25.86
N LEU A 169 29.00 -2.89 -26.12
CA LEU A 169 28.54 -3.42 -27.40
C LEU A 169 27.00 -3.33 -27.57
N LYS A 170 26.63 -2.49 -28.55
CA LYS A 170 25.64 -2.68 -29.61
C LYS A 170 24.21 -3.13 -29.27
N SER A 171 23.33 -2.13 -29.34
CA SER A 171 21.94 -2.22 -29.73
C SER A 171 21.75 -2.84 -31.13
N ARG A 172 20.72 -3.66 -31.27
CA ARG A 172 19.97 -3.84 -32.52
C ARG A 172 18.48 -3.96 -32.16
N SER A 173 17.75 -2.88 -32.42
CA SER A 173 16.31 -2.85 -32.52
C SER A 173 15.91 -3.23 -33.96
N MET A 174 15.02 -4.20 -34.09
CA MET A 174 14.09 -4.30 -35.21
C MET A 174 12.80 -4.90 -34.68
N LEU A 175 11.75 -4.09 -34.63
CA LEU A 175 10.35 -4.51 -34.50
C LEU A 175 9.61 -3.76 -35.62
N PRO A 176 8.97 -4.46 -36.57
CA PRO A 176 8.02 -3.81 -37.46
C PRO A 176 6.66 -3.70 -36.79
N ASN A 177 6.02 -2.56 -37.05
CA ASN A 177 4.63 -2.26 -36.76
C ASN A 177 3.69 -3.34 -37.31
N LEU A 178 2.77 -3.82 -36.49
CA LEU A 178 1.52 -4.43 -36.96
C LEU A 178 0.36 -3.75 -36.23
N ILE A 179 -0.31 -2.88 -36.98
CA ILE A 179 -1.61 -2.30 -36.67
C ILE A 179 -2.64 -3.41 -36.91
N SER A 180 -3.25 -3.92 -35.84
CA SER A 180 -4.46 -4.74 -35.95
C SER A 180 -5.68 -3.87 -35.69
N LEU A 181 -6.36 -3.48 -36.77
CA LEU A 181 -7.72 -2.97 -36.75
C LEU A 181 -8.65 -4.12 -36.33
N SER A 182 -9.31 -3.99 -35.18
CA SER A 182 -10.42 -4.87 -34.80
C SER A 182 -11.67 -4.00 -34.69
N ILE A 183 -12.47 -4.01 -35.76
CA ILE A 183 -13.81 -3.43 -35.78
C ILE A 183 -14.72 -4.43 -35.06
N LEU A 184 -15.15 -4.10 -33.83
CA LEU A 184 -16.27 -4.77 -33.19
C LEU A 184 -17.42 -3.77 -33.06
N ALA A 185 -18.46 -3.99 -33.86
CA ALA A 185 -19.74 -3.32 -33.72
C ALA A 185 -20.42 -3.85 -32.45
N GLY A 186 -20.26 -3.13 -31.34
CA GLY A 186 -21.03 -3.35 -30.11
C GLY A 186 -22.21 -2.40 -30.08
N LEU A 187 -23.43 -2.94 -30.06
CA LEU A 187 -24.63 -2.19 -29.70
C LEU A 187 -24.42 -1.57 -28.31
N GLN A 188 -24.37 -0.24 -28.25
CA GLN A 188 -24.47 0.52 -27.01
C GLN A 188 -25.88 0.31 -26.43
N LEU A 189 -26.00 -0.53 -25.41
CA LEU A 189 -27.05 -0.37 -24.42
C LEU A 189 -26.68 0.86 -23.61
N ALA A 190 -27.29 1.99 -23.96
CA ALA A 190 -27.20 3.22 -23.21
C ALA A 190 -27.61 2.94 -21.75
N ASN A 191 -26.66 3.06 -20.83
CA ASN A 191 -26.99 3.33 -19.44
C ASN A 191 -27.72 4.67 -19.43
N THR A 192 -29.04 4.62 -19.33
CA THR A 192 -29.86 5.77 -19.00
C THR A 192 -29.59 6.14 -17.54
N HIS A 193 -28.46 6.78 -17.27
CA HIS A 193 -28.47 7.85 -16.28
C HIS A 193 -29.44 8.91 -16.80
N PRO A 194 -30.28 9.53 -15.97
CA PRO A 194 -31.12 10.61 -16.44
C PRO A 194 -30.21 11.66 -17.08
N ALA A 195 -30.36 11.82 -18.39
CA ALA A 195 -29.78 12.92 -19.13
C ALA A 195 -30.39 14.20 -18.59
N LEU A 196 -29.79 14.78 -17.55
CA LEU A 196 -30.03 16.15 -17.15
C LEU A 196 -29.11 17.04 -17.97
N GLY A 197 -29.37 17.05 -19.28
CA GLY A 197 -29.02 18.17 -20.15
C GLY A 197 -29.98 19.32 -19.90
N GLN A 198 -30.06 19.83 -18.67
CA GLN A 198 -30.46 21.20 -18.44
C GLN A 198 -29.16 21.97 -18.20
N GLY A 199 -28.82 22.87 -19.11
CA GLY A 199 -27.73 23.80 -18.89
C GLY A 199 -27.97 24.50 -17.56
N ILE A 200 -27.06 24.28 -16.60
CA ILE A 200 -27.05 25.00 -15.33
C ILE A 200 -27.07 26.48 -15.67
N LYS A 201 -28.19 27.16 -15.44
CA LYS A 201 -28.30 28.60 -15.65
C LYS A 201 -27.31 29.26 -14.69
N ASP A 202 -26.33 29.96 -15.24
CA ASP A 202 -25.28 30.59 -14.45
C ASP A 202 -25.80 31.90 -13.85
N ASP A 203 -26.32 31.80 -12.63
CA ASP A 203 -26.76 32.92 -11.77
C ASP A 203 -25.68 33.32 -10.75
N SER A 204 -24.42 32.92 -10.99
CA SER A 204 -23.31 33.19 -10.10
C SER A 204 -23.04 34.67 -9.96
N GLN A 205 -23.01 35.15 -8.71
CA GLN A 205 -22.44 36.46 -8.40
C GLN A 205 -20.92 36.32 -8.34
N TRP A 206 -20.22 36.76 -9.38
CA TRP A 206 -18.76 36.77 -9.42
C TRP A 206 -18.20 37.78 -8.42
N VAL A 207 -17.44 37.30 -7.46
CA VAL A 207 -16.81 38.10 -6.39
C VAL A 207 -15.38 38.47 -6.76
N LEU A 208 -14.67 37.55 -7.40
CA LEU A 208 -13.30 37.73 -7.88
C LEU A 208 -13.21 37.40 -9.36
N THR A 209 -12.38 38.14 -10.09
CA THR A 209 -12.13 37.90 -11.51
C THR A 209 -10.69 38.23 -11.86
N TYR A 210 -10.06 37.32 -12.58
CA TYR A 210 -8.92 37.52 -13.45
C TYR A 210 -9.39 37.33 -14.89
N ASP A 211 -9.21 38.33 -15.75
CA ASP A 211 -9.79 38.34 -17.10
C ASP A 211 -8.81 38.08 -18.25
N GLY A 212 -7.53 37.82 -17.94
CA GLY A 212 -6.51 37.52 -18.95
C GLY A 212 -6.06 38.73 -19.79
N LYS A 213 -6.55 39.95 -19.52
CA LYS A 213 -6.21 41.14 -20.31
C LYS A 213 -4.99 41.91 -19.80
N ALA A 214 -4.64 41.73 -18.53
CA ALA A 214 -3.50 42.37 -17.88
C ALA A 214 -2.82 41.38 -16.92
N SER A 215 -1.68 41.76 -16.34
CA SER A 215 -1.03 40.95 -15.30
C SER A 215 -1.95 40.79 -14.08
N PRO A 216 -1.95 39.63 -13.38
CA PRO A 216 -2.70 39.47 -12.15
C PRO A 216 -2.39 40.55 -11.09
N LEU A 217 -1.14 41.04 -11.03
CA LEU A 217 -0.74 42.13 -10.13
C LEU A 217 -1.54 43.41 -10.36
N GLU A 218 -1.76 43.77 -11.62
CA GLU A 218 -2.54 44.97 -12.00
C GLU A 218 -4.03 44.81 -11.66
N GLN A 219 -4.48 43.57 -11.50
CA GLN A 219 -5.84 43.22 -11.09
C GLN A 219 -5.94 42.90 -9.57
N GLY A 220 -4.90 43.25 -8.80
CA GLY A 220 -4.86 43.12 -7.35
C GLY A 220 -4.49 41.74 -6.79
N TRP A 221 -4.14 40.78 -7.64
CA TRP A 221 -3.72 39.45 -7.20
C TRP A 221 -2.33 39.49 -6.58
N ILE A 222 -2.14 38.76 -5.49
CA ILE A 222 -0.90 38.73 -4.72
C ILE A 222 -0.02 37.59 -5.26
N PRO A 223 1.24 37.86 -5.64
CA PRO A 223 2.14 36.81 -6.09
C PRO A 223 2.54 35.90 -4.92
N VAL A 224 2.64 34.61 -5.19
CA VAL A 224 3.06 33.58 -4.24
C VAL A 224 4.19 32.78 -4.87
N GLY A 225 5.36 32.81 -4.22
CA GLY A 225 6.57 32.17 -4.73
C GLY A 225 7.32 33.01 -5.78
N GLU A 226 8.58 32.69 -5.98
CA GLU A 226 9.53 33.47 -6.79
C GLU A 226 9.20 33.44 -8.29
N LEU A 227 8.66 32.32 -8.79
CA LEU A 227 8.37 32.17 -10.22
C LEU A 227 7.13 32.96 -10.67
N ALA A 228 6.35 33.52 -9.76
CA ALA A 228 5.25 34.41 -10.13
C ALA A 228 5.75 35.61 -10.96
N ALA A 229 6.95 36.11 -10.64
CA ALA A 229 7.61 37.19 -11.38
C ALA A 229 8.00 36.83 -12.82
N ASN A 230 8.02 35.54 -13.18
CA ASN A 230 8.31 35.06 -14.54
C ASN A 230 7.07 34.99 -15.44
N ALA A 231 5.87 35.19 -14.89
CA ALA A 231 4.63 35.16 -15.66
C ALA A 231 4.60 36.29 -16.69
N ARG A 232 4.13 36.01 -17.91
CA ARG A 232 4.01 36.99 -19.00
C ARG A 232 2.64 36.89 -19.66
N MET A 233 2.16 38.01 -20.17
CA MET A 233 0.96 38.00 -21.02
C MET A 233 1.35 37.50 -22.42
N ASP A 234 0.61 36.52 -22.95
CA ASP A 234 0.82 35.94 -24.27
C ASP A 234 -0.54 35.55 -24.88
N GLY A 235 -0.83 36.05 -26.08
CA GLY A 235 -2.06 35.69 -26.82
C GLY A 235 -3.38 35.90 -26.06
N GLY A 236 -3.45 36.90 -25.15
CA GLY A 236 -4.65 37.14 -24.32
C GLY A 236 -4.81 36.18 -23.13
N ALA A 237 -3.72 35.54 -22.70
CA ALA A 237 -3.68 34.71 -21.51
C ALA A 237 -2.41 34.97 -20.70
N LEU A 238 -2.43 34.63 -19.42
CA LEU A 238 -1.22 34.55 -18.60
C LEU A 238 -0.47 33.28 -18.94
N ARG A 239 0.69 33.41 -19.57
CA ARG A 239 1.67 32.34 -19.70
C ARG A 239 2.46 32.21 -18.40
N MET A 240 2.36 31.05 -17.77
CA MET A 240 3.08 30.68 -16.57
C MET A 240 4.02 29.52 -16.88
N ILE A 241 5.32 29.79 -16.80
CA ILE A 241 6.39 28.82 -16.96
C ILE A 241 6.95 28.51 -15.58
N ASP A 242 6.88 27.25 -15.21
CA ASP A 242 7.62 26.68 -14.10
C ASP A 242 8.79 25.87 -14.67
N ASP A 243 9.97 26.47 -14.65
CA ASP A 243 11.23 25.88 -15.09
C ASP A 243 12.12 25.44 -13.91
N SER A 244 11.57 25.42 -12.69
CA SER A 244 12.28 25.06 -11.47
C SER A 244 11.81 23.73 -10.90
N SER A 245 12.71 23.05 -10.20
CA SER A 245 12.39 21.91 -9.34
C SER A 245 12.49 22.25 -7.85
N GLU A 246 12.69 23.52 -7.52
CA GLU A 246 12.94 23.99 -6.15
C GLU A 246 12.13 25.25 -5.79
N ALA A 247 11.47 25.86 -6.77
CA ALA A 247 10.65 27.06 -6.61
C ALA A 247 9.26 26.85 -7.18
N MET A 248 8.31 27.69 -6.77
CA MET A 248 6.96 27.73 -7.29
C MET A 248 6.57 29.16 -7.67
N GLY A 249 5.46 29.32 -8.38
CA GLY A 249 4.95 30.62 -8.79
C GLY A 249 3.46 30.56 -9.05
N ALA A 250 2.70 31.28 -8.25
CA ALA A 250 1.25 31.34 -8.31
C ALA A 250 0.74 32.75 -7.98
N TYR A 251 -0.56 32.95 -8.14
CA TYR A 251 -1.25 34.17 -7.77
C TYR A 251 -2.42 33.84 -6.85
N ARG A 252 -2.56 34.59 -5.76
CA ARG A 252 -3.55 34.38 -4.71
C ARG A 252 -4.41 35.63 -4.50
N MET A 253 -5.68 35.42 -4.21
CA MET A 253 -6.60 36.45 -3.77
C MET A 253 -7.42 35.97 -2.57
N ARG A 254 -7.67 36.87 -1.62
CA ARG A 254 -8.54 36.64 -0.47
C ARG A 254 -9.99 36.85 -0.84
N TRP A 255 -10.90 36.14 -0.17
CA TRP A 255 -12.34 36.35 -0.33
C TRP A 255 -13.07 36.07 0.98
N THR A 256 -14.38 36.36 1.02
CA THR A 256 -15.23 36.12 2.19
C THR A 256 -16.26 35.03 1.86
N PRO A 257 -16.18 33.84 2.50
CA PRO A 257 -17.14 32.77 2.33
C PRO A 257 -18.51 33.10 2.90
N ASP A 258 -19.55 32.63 2.22
CA ASP A 258 -20.93 32.60 2.72
C ASP A 258 -21.36 31.13 2.87
N PRO A 259 -21.45 30.60 4.10
CA PRO A 259 -21.76 29.18 4.32
C PRO A 259 -23.19 28.80 3.90
N ALA A 260 -24.06 29.77 3.61
CA ALA A 260 -25.42 29.52 3.10
C ALA A 260 -25.46 29.39 1.56
N LYS A 261 -24.35 29.63 0.87
CA LYS A 261 -24.22 29.59 -0.58
C LYS A 261 -23.24 28.52 -1.03
N GLU A 262 -23.36 28.11 -2.29
CA GLU A 262 -22.32 27.30 -2.93
C GLU A 262 -21.30 28.21 -3.63
N VAL A 263 -20.04 27.75 -3.63
CA VAL A 263 -18.93 28.44 -4.28
C VAL A 263 -18.79 27.89 -5.69
N VAL A 264 -18.69 28.78 -6.67
CA VAL A 264 -18.46 28.43 -8.07
C VAL A 264 -17.14 29.02 -8.50
N VAL A 265 -16.21 28.18 -8.90
CA VAL A 265 -14.92 28.61 -9.47
C VAL A 265 -14.88 28.23 -10.93
N GLU A 266 -14.52 29.17 -11.80
CA GLU A 266 -14.33 28.93 -13.22
C GLU A 266 -12.93 29.34 -13.62
N ALA A 267 -12.18 28.42 -14.22
CA ALA A 267 -10.87 28.70 -14.77
C ALA A 267 -10.82 28.23 -16.22
N ARG A 268 -10.42 29.12 -17.13
CA ARG A 268 -10.23 28.78 -18.54
C ARG A 268 -8.75 28.67 -18.84
N VAL A 269 -8.28 27.43 -18.98
CA VAL A 269 -6.85 27.07 -18.90
C VAL A 269 -6.47 26.10 -20.00
N ARG A 270 -5.24 26.23 -20.49
CA ARG A 270 -4.58 25.25 -21.35
C ARG A 270 -3.30 24.77 -20.68
N VAL A 271 -3.05 23.46 -20.72
CA VAL A 271 -1.80 22.86 -20.21
C VAL A 271 -0.93 22.50 -21.40
N GLU A 272 0.17 23.21 -21.58
CA GLU A 272 1.07 23.00 -22.70
C GLU A 272 1.99 21.80 -22.43
N ALA A 273 2.68 21.82 -21.29
CA ALA A 273 3.67 20.80 -20.95
C ALA A 273 3.75 20.57 -19.45
N ILE A 274 4.10 19.34 -19.09
CA ILE A 274 4.55 18.97 -17.74
C ILE A 274 5.77 18.09 -17.90
N THR A 275 6.83 18.47 -17.21
CA THR A 275 8.13 17.80 -17.26
C THR A 275 8.64 17.55 -15.84
N ALA A 276 9.59 16.63 -15.70
CA ALA A 276 10.22 16.30 -14.44
C ALA A 276 11.74 16.31 -14.59
N PRO A 277 12.50 16.51 -13.50
CA PRO A 277 13.94 16.36 -13.53
C PRO A 277 14.35 14.97 -14.03
N THR A 278 15.49 14.89 -14.71
CA THR A 278 16.01 13.62 -15.27
C THR A 278 16.00 12.51 -14.23
N GLY A 279 15.35 11.37 -14.56
CA GLY A 279 15.23 10.21 -13.67
C GLY A 279 13.98 10.21 -12.77
N THR A 280 13.20 11.29 -12.76
CA THR A 280 11.94 11.39 -12.00
C THR A 280 10.75 10.95 -12.87
N LYS A 281 9.87 10.09 -12.32
CA LYS A 281 8.64 9.66 -13.01
C LYS A 281 7.50 10.63 -12.71
N ILE A 282 6.86 11.18 -13.75
CA ILE A 282 5.67 12.06 -13.64
C ILE A 282 4.43 11.25 -13.23
N GLU A 283 4.30 10.03 -13.73
CA GLU A 283 3.09 9.21 -13.56
C GLU A 283 2.74 8.98 -12.09
N GLY A 284 3.72 8.95 -11.18
CA GLY A 284 3.55 8.65 -9.76
C GLY A 284 3.53 9.83 -8.78
N GLN A 285 3.24 11.03 -9.26
CA GLN A 285 3.22 12.24 -8.42
C GLN A 285 1.82 12.68 -7.97
N TRP A 286 0.92 11.70 -7.80
CA TRP A 286 -0.33 11.88 -7.08
C TRP A 286 -0.14 11.16 -5.73
N PRO A 287 -0.40 11.75 -4.55
CA PRO A 287 -1.17 12.95 -4.34
C PRO A 287 -0.27 14.10 -4.68
N SER A 288 -0.83 15.07 -5.34
CA SER A 288 -0.09 16.28 -5.54
C SER A 288 -0.22 17.06 -4.23
N ARG A 289 0.90 17.47 -3.63
CA ARG A 289 0.89 18.56 -2.63
C ARG A 289 1.10 19.92 -3.30
N GLY A 290 1.00 19.94 -4.64
CA GLY A 290 1.51 20.98 -5.50
C GLY A 290 1.84 20.44 -6.89
N TRP A 291 1.47 21.19 -7.93
CA TRP A 291 1.63 20.80 -9.33
C TRP A 291 1.89 22.05 -10.18
N PRO A 292 2.57 21.93 -11.34
CA PRO A 292 2.85 23.08 -12.22
C PRO A 292 1.61 23.82 -12.71
N GLY A 293 0.46 23.13 -12.76
CA GLY A 293 -0.85 23.72 -13.05
C GLY A 293 -1.87 23.33 -11.98
N CYS A 294 -2.14 24.22 -11.04
CA CYS A 294 -3.13 24.03 -9.99
C CYS A 294 -4.13 25.18 -9.91
N LEU A 295 -5.32 24.83 -9.44
CA LEU A 295 -6.29 25.75 -8.86
C LEU A 295 -6.59 25.29 -7.44
N ILE A 296 -6.30 26.12 -6.45
CA ILE A 296 -6.55 25.85 -5.03
C ILE A 296 -7.63 26.81 -4.54
N VAL A 297 -8.62 26.26 -3.83
CA VAL A 297 -9.70 27.00 -3.19
C VAL A 297 -9.69 26.66 -1.70
N SER A 298 -9.83 27.66 -0.85
CA SER A 298 -10.01 27.54 0.60
C SER A 298 -11.22 28.38 1.02
N ASP A 299 -12.10 27.79 1.83
CA ASP A 299 -13.20 28.50 2.51
C ASP A 299 -12.83 28.90 3.96
N GLY A 300 -11.54 28.76 4.32
CA GLY A 300 -11.03 28.99 5.68
C GLY A 300 -11.31 27.85 6.68
N LYS A 301 -12.09 26.83 6.30
CA LYS A 301 -12.33 25.61 7.09
C LYS A 301 -11.76 24.37 6.40
N HIS A 302 -11.96 24.29 5.10
CA HIS A 302 -11.48 23.27 4.21
C HIS A 302 -10.76 23.91 3.02
N GLN A 303 -9.91 23.11 2.38
CA GLN A 303 -9.22 23.48 1.17
C GLN A 303 -9.06 22.30 0.22
N GLY A 304 -8.97 22.59 -1.06
CA GLY A 304 -8.85 21.60 -2.11
C GLY A 304 -8.80 22.29 -3.46
N GLY A 305 -9.15 21.56 -4.52
CA GLY A 305 -9.25 22.13 -5.85
C GLY A 305 -8.82 21.16 -6.92
N LEU A 306 -8.25 21.70 -7.98
CA LEU A 306 -8.00 21.01 -9.24
C LEU A 306 -6.50 20.98 -9.57
N VAL A 307 -6.05 19.80 -9.98
CA VAL A 307 -4.74 19.53 -10.55
C VAL A 307 -4.93 19.28 -12.04
N LEU A 308 -4.24 20.06 -12.86
CA LEU A 308 -4.35 20.02 -14.31
C LEU A 308 -3.18 19.24 -14.91
N ARG A 309 -3.48 18.18 -15.67
CA ARG A 309 -2.47 17.36 -16.36
C ARG A 309 -2.81 17.27 -17.84
N PRO A 310 -1.82 17.11 -18.73
CA PRO A 310 -2.08 16.97 -20.16
C PRO A 310 -3.04 15.82 -20.52
N ASP A 311 -3.06 14.75 -19.73
CA ASP A 311 -3.80 13.51 -20.02
C ASP A 311 -5.00 13.25 -19.09
N ARG A 312 -5.27 14.15 -18.13
CA ARG A 312 -6.36 14.02 -17.15
C ARG A 312 -6.52 15.27 -16.29
N ILE A 313 -7.61 15.33 -15.55
CA ILE A 313 -7.74 16.19 -14.37
C ILE A 313 -7.85 15.34 -13.11
N SER A 314 -7.48 15.91 -11.96
CA SER A 314 -7.68 15.28 -10.68
C SER A 314 -7.89 16.28 -9.55
N THR A 315 -8.48 15.86 -8.45
CA THR A 315 -8.29 16.56 -7.17
C THR A 315 -6.91 16.23 -6.62
N PHE A 316 -6.48 16.91 -5.56
CA PHE A 316 -5.13 16.73 -5.01
C PHE A 316 -4.89 15.32 -4.44
N PHE A 317 -5.94 14.61 -3.99
CA PHE A 317 -5.79 13.39 -3.21
C PHE A 317 -6.70 12.21 -3.60
N ASP A 318 -7.70 12.34 -4.47
CA ASP A 318 -8.68 11.24 -4.52
C ASP A 318 -9.43 11.04 -5.84
N ARG A 319 -9.84 12.12 -6.50
CA ARG A 319 -10.65 12.05 -7.72
C ARG A 319 -9.83 12.25 -8.96
N VAL A 320 -10.11 11.51 -10.02
CA VAL A 320 -9.43 11.58 -11.31
C VAL A 320 -10.40 11.34 -12.45
N ALA A 321 -10.29 12.14 -13.52
CA ALA A 321 -11.02 11.94 -14.76
C ALA A 321 -10.08 12.06 -15.96
N MET A 322 -10.09 11.04 -16.81
CA MET A 322 -9.27 10.99 -18.03
C MET A 322 -9.85 11.93 -19.09
N MET A 323 -9.00 12.78 -19.67
CA MET A 323 -9.35 13.67 -20.77
C MET A 323 -8.08 14.16 -21.47
N ASP A 324 -8.18 14.61 -22.70
CA ASP A 324 -7.09 15.39 -23.30
C ASP A 324 -7.23 16.85 -22.85
N ALA A 325 -6.22 17.36 -22.15
CA ALA A 325 -6.14 18.77 -21.75
C ALA A 325 -5.03 19.52 -22.52
N ARG A 326 -4.41 18.85 -23.51
CA ARG A 326 -3.41 19.47 -24.39
C ARG A 326 -4.09 20.32 -25.44
N THR A 327 -3.26 21.15 -26.07
CA THR A 327 -3.52 21.89 -27.33
C THR A 327 -4.61 22.96 -27.29
N ASP A 328 -5.72 22.74 -26.61
CA ASP A 328 -6.85 23.66 -26.52
C ASP A 328 -7.05 24.20 -25.10
N PHE A 329 -7.74 25.33 -25.02
CA PHE A 329 -8.20 25.83 -23.74
C PHE A 329 -9.53 25.17 -23.37
N HIS A 330 -9.60 24.70 -22.14
CA HIS A 330 -10.82 24.16 -21.54
C HIS A 330 -11.31 25.08 -20.43
N THR A 331 -12.62 25.09 -20.23
CA THR A 331 -13.26 25.77 -19.10
C THR A 331 -13.54 24.76 -18.00
N TYR A 332 -12.76 24.84 -16.93
CA TYR A 332 -12.91 24.03 -15.73
C TYR A 332 -13.79 24.77 -14.74
N ARG A 333 -14.86 24.13 -14.29
CA ARG A 333 -15.77 24.68 -13.28
C ARG A 333 -15.83 23.77 -12.06
N LEU A 334 -15.48 24.30 -10.90
CA LEU A 334 -15.61 23.64 -9.60
C LEU A 334 -16.86 24.19 -8.93
N VAL A 335 -17.76 23.32 -8.48
CA VAL A 335 -18.91 23.70 -7.65
C VAL A 335 -18.73 23.06 -6.28
N ILE A 336 -18.46 23.90 -5.27
CA ILE A 336 -18.12 23.50 -3.91
C ILE A 336 -19.27 23.82 -2.97
N ARG A 337 -19.66 22.82 -2.18
CA ARG A 337 -20.68 22.95 -1.13
C ARG A 337 -20.29 22.11 0.07
N GLY A 338 -20.04 22.77 1.21
CA GLY A 338 -19.60 22.06 2.40
C GLY A 338 -18.30 21.30 2.14
N LYS A 339 -18.36 19.96 2.15
CA LYS A 339 -17.20 19.08 1.86
C LYS A 339 -17.23 18.48 0.46
N ASP A 340 -18.22 18.81 -0.35
CA ASP A 340 -18.36 18.29 -1.71
C ASP A 340 -17.77 19.27 -2.72
N MET A 341 -17.14 18.73 -3.77
CA MET A 341 -16.59 19.52 -4.87
C MET A 341 -16.71 18.77 -6.19
N SER A 342 -17.76 19.10 -6.93
CA SER A 342 -17.95 18.59 -8.29
C SER A 342 -17.11 19.37 -9.30
N ILE A 343 -16.67 18.71 -10.37
CA ILE A 343 -15.84 19.32 -11.41
C ILE A 343 -16.49 19.08 -12.77
N TYR A 344 -16.66 20.17 -13.51
CA TYR A 344 -17.13 20.21 -14.88
C TYR A 344 -16.03 20.69 -15.80
N VAL A 345 -15.99 20.16 -17.01
CA VAL A 345 -15.09 20.58 -18.08
C VAL A 345 -15.94 20.87 -19.31
N ASP A 346 -15.86 22.10 -19.82
CA ASP A 346 -16.63 22.57 -20.98
C ASP A 346 -18.15 22.32 -20.86
N GLY A 347 -18.66 22.44 -19.63
CA GLY A 347 -20.07 22.24 -19.31
C GLY A 347 -20.47 20.79 -19.00
N GLU A 348 -19.59 19.81 -19.20
CA GLU A 348 -19.86 18.41 -18.88
C GLU A 348 -19.30 18.05 -17.50
N ARG A 349 -20.10 17.42 -16.63
CA ARG A 349 -19.63 16.95 -15.32
C ARG A 349 -18.68 15.77 -15.49
N LYS A 350 -17.43 15.93 -15.06
CA LYS A 350 -16.40 14.88 -15.12
C LYS A 350 -16.17 14.19 -13.77
N ILE A 351 -16.36 14.93 -12.67
CA ILE A 351 -16.23 14.41 -11.30
C ILE A 351 -17.45 14.85 -10.49
N LEU A 352 -18.11 13.92 -9.81
CA LEU A 352 -19.18 14.18 -8.85
C LEU A 352 -18.60 14.76 -7.55
N GLY A 353 -17.55 14.13 -7.01
CA GLY A 353 -16.71 14.72 -5.98
C GLY A 353 -17.36 14.90 -4.60
N GLU A 354 -18.24 13.98 -4.21
CA GLU A 354 -18.73 13.90 -2.83
C GLU A 354 -17.57 13.68 -1.87
N GLY A 355 -17.51 14.47 -0.79
CA GLY A 355 -16.42 14.45 0.19
C GLY A 355 -15.06 14.89 -0.35
N ALA A 356 -14.95 15.38 -1.59
CA ALA A 356 -13.66 15.70 -2.22
C ALA A 356 -13.01 17.01 -1.69
N PHE A 357 -13.75 17.84 -0.93
CA PHE A 357 -13.29 19.08 -0.30
C PHE A 357 -13.18 18.92 1.23
N TRP A 358 -12.47 17.87 1.66
CA TRP A 358 -12.40 17.45 3.06
C TRP A 358 -11.21 18.00 3.83
N LYS A 359 -10.09 18.33 3.16
CA LYS A 359 -8.81 18.63 3.82
C LYS A 359 -8.99 19.89 4.67
N PRO A 360 -8.65 19.88 5.96
CA PRO A 360 -8.65 21.10 6.76
C PRO A 360 -7.83 22.21 6.09
N ALA A 361 -8.34 23.43 6.15
CA ALA A 361 -7.62 24.60 5.65
C ALA A 361 -6.33 24.79 6.45
N ASP A 362 -5.20 25.04 5.78
CA ASP A 362 -3.92 25.27 6.47
C ASP A 362 -3.92 26.60 7.23
N THR A 363 -4.82 27.52 6.87
CA THR A 363 -5.05 28.80 7.54
C THR A 363 -6.56 29.08 7.64
N PRO A 364 -7.02 29.89 8.61
CA PRO A 364 -8.42 30.30 8.69
C PRO A 364 -8.83 31.32 7.60
N GLU A 365 -7.87 31.79 6.80
CA GLU A 365 -8.10 32.73 5.72
C GLU A 365 -8.60 32.00 4.47
N ALA A 366 -9.76 32.43 3.97
CA ALA A 366 -10.29 31.94 2.71
C ALA A 366 -9.57 32.59 1.53
N PHE A 367 -9.16 31.78 0.56
CA PHE A 367 -8.42 32.22 -0.61
C PHE A 367 -8.76 31.40 -1.86
N ILE A 368 -8.46 31.98 -3.02
CA ILE A 368 -8.29 31.27 -4.28
C ILE A 368 -6.87 31.49 -4.78
N GLN A 369 -6.23 30.45 -5.31
CA GLN A 369 -4.89 30.52 -5.86
C GLN A 369 -4.80 29.72 -7.16
N PHE A 370 -4.16 30.29 -8.18
CA PHE A 370 -3.90 29.59 -9.44
C PHE A 370 -2.46 29.77 -9.91
N GLY A 371 -1.95 28.81 -10.69
CA GLY A 371 -0.58 28.78 -11.20
C GLY A 371 0.20 27.55 -10.74
N SER A 372 1.53 27.65 -10.73
CA SER A 372 2.39 26.58 -10.24
C SER A 372 2.49 26.58 -8.72
N ASN A 373 2.14 25.44 -8.15
CA ASN A 373 2.34 25.11 -6.74
C ASN A 373 3.35 23.97 -6.60
N SER A 374 4.08 23.66 -7.68
CA SER A 374 4.90 22.48 -7.78
C SER A 374 6.09 22.53 -6.83
N PRO A 375 6.34 21.49 -6.04
CA PRO A 375 7.56 21.42 -5.24
C PRO A 375 8.75 20.83 -6.01
N SER A 376 8.55 20.21 -7.18
CA SER A 376 9.60 19.41 -7.85
C SER A 376 9.40 19.11 -9.34
N LEU A 377 8.22 19.37 -9.89
CA LEU A 377 7.93 19.27 -11.32
C LEU A 377 7.96 20.63 -11.99
N MET A 378 8.22 20.62 -13.28
CA MET A 378 8.22 21.79 -14.14
C MET A 378 7.01 21.70 -15.08
N GLY A 379 6.59 22.83 -15.64
CA GLY A 379 5.49 22.84 -16.59
C GLY A 379 5.17 24.21 -17.15
N GLU A 380 4.28 24.20 -18.12
CA GLU A 380 3.84 25.40 -18.81
C GLU A 380 2.33 25.40 -18.94
N THR A 381 1.71 26.50 -18.48
CA THR A 381 0.25 26.69 -18.49
C THR A 381 -0.12 28.07 -19.01
N TYR A 382 -1.29 28.15 -19.63
CA TYR A 382 -1.88 29.40 -20.12
C TYR A 382 -3.24 29.61 -19.47
N TRP A 383 -3.40 30.73 -18.76
CA TRP A 383 -4.63 31.06 -18.02
C TRP A 383 -5.32 32.26 -18.67
N SER A 384 -6.45 32.01 -19.34
CA SER A 384 -7.22 33.07 -20.02
C SER A 384 -8.22 33.75 -19.08
N SER A 385 -8.70 33.06 -18.05
CA SER A 385 -9.50 33.68 -17.00
C SER A 385 -9.55 32.79 -15.76
N VAL A 386 -9.71 33.41 -14.59
CA VAL A 386 -10.03 32.73 -13.32
C VAL A 386 -11.08 33.56 -12.60
N LYS A 387 -12.18 32.94 -12.20
CA LYS A 387 -13.28 33.61 -11.50
C LYS A 387 -13.70 32.80 -10.30
N LEU A 388 -14.05 33.49 -9.22
CA LEU A 388 -14.72 32.90 -8.07
C LEU A 388 -16.00 33.65 -7.82
N GLY A 389 -17.10 32.93 -7.74
CA GLY A 389 -18.42 33.44 -7.45
C GLY A 389 -19.11 32.63 -6.37
N ILE A 390 -20.23 33.18 -5.91
CA ILE A 390 -21.14 32.54 -4.98
C ILE A 390 -22.54 32.58 -5.56
N ARG A 391 -23.33 31.54 -5.30
CA ARG A 391 -24.73 31.50 -5.71
C ARG A 391 -25.61 30.76 -4.73
N LYS A 392 -26.92 30.91 -4.90
CA LYS A 392 -27.88 30.11 -4.15
C LYS A 392 -27.65 28.65 -4.52
N VAL A 393 -27.71 27.79 -3.52
CA VAL A 393 -27.67 26.34 -3.70
C VAL A 393 -28.74 25.91 -4.70
N GLN A 394 -28.32 25.32 -5.82
CA GLN A 394 -29.23 24.94 -6.91
C GLN A 394 -29.76 23.51 -6.74
N GLU A 395 -28.89 22.58 -6.31
CA GLU A 395 -29.28 21.20 -6.03
C GLU A 395 -29.50 21.01 -4.53
N LYS A 396 -30.60 20.38 -4.13
CA LYS A 396 -30.84 20.08 -2.71
C LYS A 396 -30.08 18.80 -2.34
N THR A 397 -29.01 18.90 -1.54
CA THR A 397 -28.36 17.72 -0.95
C THR A 397 -29.37 16.95 -0.10
N GLU A 398 -29.44 15.65 -0.33
CA GLU A 398 -30.21 14.76 0.53
C GLU A 398 -29.58 14.72 1.93
N PRO A 399 -30.39 14.56 2.99
CA PRO A 399 -29.83 14.36 4.32
C PRO A 399 -28.89 13.14 4.32
N PRO A 400 -27.79 13.18 5.11
CA PRO A 400 -26.90 12.03 5.21
C PRO A 400 -27.70 10.83 5.72
N ARG A 401 -27.60 9.72 5.00
CA ARG A 401 -28.22 8.43 5.33
C ARG A 401 -27.28 7.51 6.11
N LEU A 402 -26.04 7.96 6.34
CA LEU A 402 -25.05 7.30 7.18
C LEU A 402 -24.50 8.26 8.22
N ARG A 403 -24.29 7.75 9.44
CA ARG A 403 -23.40 8.35 10.44
C ARG A 403 -22.13 7.52 10.51
N ILE A 404 -21.01 8.18 10.27
CA ILE A 404 -19.68 7.56 10.28
C ILE A 404 -18.87 8.18 11.40
N THR A 405 -18.36 7.33 12.30
CA THR A 405 -17.47 7.75 13.39
C THR A 405 -16.14 7.02 13.26
N ILE A 406 -15.04 7.77 13.25
CA ILE A 406 -13.69 7.23 13.10
C ILE A 406 -12.97 7.35 14.46
N SER A 407 -12.38 6.26 14.94
CA SER A 407 -11.60 6.28 16.18
C SER A 407 -10.21 6.88 15.96
N GLU A 408 -9.53 7.25 17.05
CA GLU A 408 -8.08 7.46 17.02
C GLU A 408 -7.37 6.18 16.51
N PRO A 409 -6.32 6.33 15.67
CA PRO A 409 -5.56 5.20 15.17
C PRO A 409 -4.57 4.67 16.22
N TRP A 410 -4.21 3.39 16.10
CA TRP A 410 -3.11 2.76 16.85
C TRP A 410 -2.12 2.10 15.90
N VAL A 411 -0.85 2.07 16.30
CA VAL A 411 0.23 1.46 15.51
C VAL A 411 0.20 -0.06 15.68
N ILE A 412 0.33 -0.78 14.58
CA ILE A 412 0.59 -2.22 14.60
C ILE A 412 2.11 -2.42 14.59
N PRO A 413 2.69 -3.10 15.60
CA PRO A 413 4.13 -3.26 15.68
C PRO A 413 4.67 -4.08 14.50
N ALA A 414 5.90 -3.77 14.09
CA ALA A 414 6.61 -4.59 13.13
C ALA A 414 6.85 -6.00 13.69
N LEU A 415 6.93 -6.98 12.80
CA LEU A 415 7.37 -8.33 13.16
C LEU A 415 8.81 -8.24 13.70
N PRO A 416 9.16 -8.99 14.77
CA PRO A 416 10.53 -8.98 15.27
C PRO A 416 11.49 -9.39 14.14
N PRO A 417 12.65 -8.73 14.02
CA PRO A 417 13.67 -9.14 13.06
C PRO A 417 14.00 -10.60 13.35
N GLY A 418 13.76 -11.49 12.38
CA GLY A 418 14.05 -12.90 12.57
C GLY A 418 15.55 -13.17 12.53
N ASN A 419 15.93 -14.41 12.82
CA ASN A 419 17.33 -14.82 12.73
C ASN A 419 17.86 -14.58 11.29
N PRO A 420 18.88 -13.72 11.10
CA PRO A 420 19.43 -13.43 9.77
C PRO A 420 20.08 -14.68 9.14
N TYR A 421 20.48 -15.68 9.93
CA TYR A 421 21.07 -16.93 9.45
C TYR A 421 20.03 -17.98 9.01
N MET A 422 18.73 -17.76 9.26
CA MET A 422 17.66 -18.68 8.83
C MET A 422 16.71 -18.06 7.80
N ARG A 423 17.03 -16.87 7.27
CA ARG A 423 16.20 -16.17 6.29
C ARG A 423 16.88 -16.14 4.93
N PRO A 424 16.12 -16.34 3.85
CA PRO A 424 16.63 -16.19 2.48
C PRO A 424 16.77 -14.72 2.03
N PHE A 425 16.56 -13.73 2.91
CA PHE A 425 16.54 -12.30 2.53
C PHE A 425 17.29 -11.43 3.56
N ASP A 426 18.24 -10.62 3.07
CA ASP A 426 19.22 -9.89 3.90
C ASP A 426 18.70 -8.60 4.56
N ASN A 427 17.52 -8.08 4.17
CA ASN A 427 16.98 -6.81 4.68
C ASN A 427 15.47 -6.89 4.96
N ILE A 428 15.06 -6.88 6.24
CA ILE A 428 13.65 -6.79 6.65
C ILE A 428 13.28 -5.31 6.79
N ARG A 429 12.33 -4.84 5.98
CA ARG A 429 11.70 -3.53 6.17
C ARG A 429 10.56 -3.62 7.18
N PRO A 430 10.11 -2.49 7.76
CA PRO A 430 8.85 -2.46 8.51
C PRO A 430 7.71 -3.10 7.72
N ASN A 431 6.82 -3.79 8.42
CA ASN A 431 5.65 -4.42 7.81
C ASN A 431 4.84 -3.39 7.00
N SER A 432 4.39 -3.79 5.81
CA SER A 432 3.60 -2.97 4.90
C SER A 432 2.52 -3.82 4.21
N ARG A 433 1.71 -3.19 3.36
CA ARG A 433 0.76 -3.86 2.45
C ARG A 433 -0.10 -4.93 3.14
N PRO A 434 -0.99 -4.50 4.05
CA PRO A 434 -1.84 -5.40 4.82
C PRO A 434 -2.88 -6.10 3.94
N TYR A 435 -3.11 -7.38 4.22
CA TYR A 435 -4.24 -8.16 3.72
C TYR A 435 -4.93 -8.82 4.92
N LEU A 436 -6.17 -8.41 5.20
CA LEU A 436 -6.88 -8.73 6.44
C LEU A 436 -7.98 -9.77 6.20
N TYR A 437 -8.10 -10.72 7.11
CA TYR A 437 -9.05 -11.82 7.03
C TYR A 437 -9.77 -12.00 8.36
N ASP A 438 -11.09 -11.94 8.34
CA ASP A 438 -11.92 -12.40 9.44
C ASP A 438 -12.19 -13.89 9.25
N LEU A 439 -11.73 -14.70 10.21
CA LEU A 439 -11.91 -16.14 10.22
C LEU A 439 -13.03 -16.58 11.16
N GLY A 440 -13.86 -15.65 11.63
CA GLY A 440 -14.93 -15.89 12.57
C GLY A 440 -14.44 -16.19 13.99
N ARG A 441 -15.38 -16.21 14.94
CA ARG A 441 -15.11 -16.42 16.38
C ARG A 441 -14.11 -15.40 16.96
N GLY A 442 -14.10 -14.18 16.42
CA GLY A 442 -13.20 -13.10 16.82
C GLY A 442 -11.74 -13.29 16.40
N LEU A 443 -11.42 -14.29 15.55
CA LEU A 443 -10.07 -14.52 15.06
C LEU A 443 -9.82 -13.74 13.77
N LEU A 444 -8.85 -12.84 13.80
CA LEU A 444 -8.35 -12.13 12.64
C LEU A 444 -6.94 -12.61 12.30
N LEU A 445 -6.69 -12.88 11.01
CA LEU A 445 -5.33 -13.03 10.48
C LEU A 445 -5.04 -11.92 9.48
N MET A 446 -3.80 -11.43 9.50
CA MET A 446 -3.35 -10.41 8.56
C MET A 446 -2.01 -10.79 7.96
N SER A 447 -1.96 -10.90 6.64
CA SER A 447 -0.70 -11.05 5.92
C SER A 447 -0.08 -9.67 5.68
N VAL A 448 1.23 -9.54 5.91
CA VAL A 448 1.97 -8.28 5.79
C VAL A 448 3.30 -8.49 5.07
N ALA A 449 3.60 -7.60 4.12
CA ALA A 449 4.83 -7.65 3.34
C ALA A 449 6.03 -7.18 4.18
N GLN A 450 7.19 -7.83 4.00
CA GLN A 450 8.44 -7.56 4.72
C GLN A 450 9.57 -7.05 3.80
N GLY A 451 9.29 -6.89 2.50
CA GLY A 451 10.28 -6.61 1.45
C GLY A 451 10.19 -5.21 0.82
N ASN A 452 11.03 -4.99 -0.20
CA ASN A 452 11.20 -3.72 -0.91
C ASN A 452 10.21 -3.49 -2.07
N ASP A 453 9.07 -4.21 -2.12
CA ASP A 453 8.15 -4.25 -3.26
C ASP A 453 8.77 -4.90 -4.50
N ALA A 454 8.89 -6.22 -4.44
CA ALA A 454 9.41 -7.06 -5.51
C ALA A 454 8.30 -7.97 -6.06
N VAL A 455 8.49 -8.49 -7.28
CA VAL A 455 7.55 -9.42 -7.93
C VAL A 455 7.21 -10.59 -7.01
N VAL A 456 8.22 -11.11 -6.30
CA VAL A 456 8.03 -12.00 -5.17
C VAL A 456 8.84 -11.49 -4.00
N GLU A 457 8.21 -11.48 -2.84
CA GLU A 457 8.73 -10.86 -1.65
C GLU A 457 8.30 -11.64 -0.39
N PRO A 458 9.05 -11.53 0.71
CA PRO A 458 8.65 -12.17 1.96
C PRO A 458 7.41 -11.52 2.56
N TYR A 459 6.50 -12.36 3.06
CA TYR A 459 5.39 -11.96 3.90
C TYR A 459 5.49 -12.62 5.29
N GLY A 460 4.80 -12.05 6.27
CA GLY A 460 4.52 -12.70 7.54
C GLY A 460 3.03 -12.68 7.82
N VAL A 461 2.57 -13.52 8.76
CA VAL A 461 1.18 -13.54 9.20
C VAL A 461 1.10 -13.09 10.66
N LEU A 462 0.27 -12.10 10.91
CA LEU A 462 -0.10 -11.60 12.23
C LEU A 462 -1.49 -12.13 12.61
N LYS A 463 -1.72 -12.31 13.90
CA LYS A 463 -2.96 -12.78 14.51
C LYS A 463 -3.46 -11.78 15.53
N SER A 464 -4.77 -11.54 15.53
CA SER A 464 -5.50 -10.84 16.59
C SER A 464 -6.72 -11.65 17.02
N THR A 465 -7.06 -11.56 18.31
CA THR A 465 -8.26 -12.16 18.91
C THR A 465 -9.07 -11.13 19.72
N ASP A 466 -8.81 -9.84 19.51
CA ASP A 466 -9.33 -8.72 20.29
C ASP A 466 -9.77 -7.57 19.36
N GLU A 467 -10.48 -7.93 18.28
CA GLU A 467 -10.97 -6.99 17.27
C GLU A 467 -9.84 -6.12 16.66
N GLY A 468 -8.62 -6.65 16.53
CA GLY A 468 -7.49 -5.96 15.92
C GLY A 468 -6.73 -4.99 16.82
N LYS A 469 -6.99 -4.98 18.14
CA LYS A 469 -6.26 -4.11 19.08
C LYS A 469 -4.82 -4.56 19.28
N THR A 470 -4.59 -5.86 19.42
CA THR A 470 -3.24 -6.41 19.58
C THR A 470 -2.97 -7.45 18.51
N TRP A 471 -1.69 -7.52 18.12
CA TRP A 471 -1.24 -8.39 17.03
C TRP A 471 -0.02 -9.18 17.46
N ALA A 472 -0.08 -10.49 17.26
CA ALA A 472 1.02 -11.41 17.52
C ALA A 472 1.42 -12.16 16.24
N PRO A 473 2.71 -12.43 15.99
CA PRO A 473 3.12 -13.28 14.88
C PRO A 473 2.53 -14.69 15.00
N VAL A 474 2.05 -15.24 13.88
CA VAL A 474 1.92 -16.68 13.74
C VAL A 474 3.33 -17.27 13.63
N ARG A 475 3.65 -18.21 14.53
CA ARG A 475 4.99 -18.77 14.66
C ARG A 475 5.48 -19.33 13.32
N ASP A 476 6.74 -19.09 13.01
CA ASP A 476 7.48 -19.56 11.84
C ASP A 476 7.02 -19.07 10.45
N MET A 477 5.90 -18.33 10.35
CA MET A 477 5.41 -17.80 9.07
C MET A 477 6.36 -16.80 8.42
N GLN A 478 7.03 -15.98 9.22
CA GLN A 478 8.01 -14.99 8.77
C GLN A 478 9.27 -15.57 8.12
N TYR A 479 9.43 -16.90 8.14
CA TYR A 479 10.54 -17.61 7.52
C TYR A 479 10.13 -18.43 6.29
N LYS A 480 8.84 -18.38 5.90
CA LYS A 480 8.36 -19.16 4.76
C LYS A 480 8.53 -18.38 3.46
N MET A 481 8.89 -19.12 2.42
CA MET A 481 9.07 -18.61 1.07
C MET A 481 7.71 -18.36 0.40
N PHE A 482 6.81 -19.33 0.52
CA PHE A 482 5.39 -19.18 0.19
C PHE A 482 4.66 -18.81 1.47
N VAL A 483 3.83 -17.79 1.43
CA VAL A 483 3.05 -17.32 2.59
C VAL A 483 1.60 -17.21 2.16
N PRO A 484 0.64 -17.64 2.99
CA PRO A 484 -0.75 -17.50 2.61
C PRO A 484 -1.17 -16.04 2.62
N LEU A 485 -1.85 -15.62 1.55
CA LEU A 485 -2.61 -14.37 1.55
C LEU A 485 -4.07 -14.69 1.82
N PRO A 486 -4.90 -15.13 0.85
CA PRO A 486 -6.27 -15.47 1.17
C PRO A 486 -6.30 -16.61 2.19
N MET A 487 -6.96 -16.34 3.31
CA MET A 487 -7.18 -17.28 4.39
C MET A 487 -8.67 -17.31 4.70
N ILE A 488 -9.20 -18.51 4.94
CA ILE A 488 -10.62 -18.73 5.20
C ILE A 488 -10.82 -19.88 6.18
N ARG A 489 -11.83 -19.76 7.05
CA ARG A 489 -12.31 -20.89 7.85
C ARG A 489 -13.34 -21.67 7.04
N LEU A 490 -13.13 -22.97 6.96
CA LEU A 490 -14.04 -23.91 6.32
C LEU A 490 -15.18 -24.31 7.28
N PRO A 491 -16.32 -24.84 6.78
CA PRO A 491 -17.43 -25.31 7.60
C PRO A 491 -17.04 -26.42 8.60
N ASP A 492 -15.98 -27.17 8.32
CA ASP A 492 -15.40 -28.18 9.22
C ASP A 492 -14.45 -27.58 10.29
N ASN A 493 -14.45 -26.25 10.44
CA ASN A 493 -13.63 -25.43 11.32
C ASN A 493 -12.13 -25.36 11.01
N ASN A 494 -11.63 -26.12 10.04
CA ASN A 494 -10.24 -25.98 9.60
C ASN A 494 -10.03 -24.62 8.95
N ILE A 495 -8.87 -24.02 9.21
CA ILE A 495 -8.46 -22.78 8.56
C ILE A 495 -7.52 -23.14 7.42
N LEU A 496 -7.90 -22.69 6.22
CA LEU A 496 -7.14 -22.88 5.00
C LEU A 496 -6.52 -21.55 4.59
N GLY A 497 -5.28 -21.59 4.10
CA GLY A 497 -4.64 -20.47 3.41
C GLY A 497 -4.03 -20.91 2.09
N ILE A 498 -4.03 -20.04 1.08
CA ILE A 498 -3.38 -20.32 -0.20
C ILE A 498 -2.19 -19.38 -0.39
N SER A 499 -1.05 -19.93 -0.82
CA SER A 499 0.13 -19.13 -1.16
C SER A 499 -0.21 -18.02 -2.14
N ARG A 500 0.24 -16.81 -1.83
CA ARG A 500 0.11 -15.66 -2.72
C ARG A 500 0.71 -15.95 -4.08
N GLU A 501 2.00 -16.21 -4.15
CA GLU A 501 2.70 -16.43 -5.41
C GLU A 501 2.74 -17.91 -5.79
N ASN A 502 2.36 -18.19 -7.04
CA ASN A 502 2.30 -19.54 -7.58
C ASN A 502 3.02 -19.56 -8.93
N VAL A 503 4.03 -20.42 -9.03
CA VAL A 503 5.03 -20.40 -10.11
C VAL A 503 4.66 -21.39 -11.20
N SER A 504 5.04 -21.09 -12.45
CA SER A 504 4.76 -21.97 -13.59
C SER A 504 5.31 -23.38 -13.37
N TYR A 505 4.53 -24.38 -13.76
CA TYR A 505 4.91 -25.78 -13.75
C TYR A 505 5.55 -26.15 -15.09
N ASP A 506 6.85 -26.39 -15.12
CA ASP A 506 7.62 -26.56 -16.37
C ASP A 506 7.13 -27.74 -17.25
N ARG A 507 6.40 -28.70 -16.65
CA ARG A 507 5.94 -29.91 -17.35
C ARG A 507 4.60 -29.72 -18.08
N GLU A 508 3.83 -28.69 -17.74
CA GLU A 508 2.51 -28.47 -18.32
C GLU A 508 2.21 -26.97 -18.42
N LYS A 509 2.01 -26.47 -19.65
CA LYS A 509 1.71 -25.05 -19.88
C LYS A 509 0.37 -24.67 -19.27
N GLY A 510 0.25 -23.44 -18.78
CA GLY A 510 -0.96 -22.96 -18.12
C GLY A 510 -1.19 -23.58 -16.73
N VAL A 511 -0.22 -24.35 -16.22
CA VAL A 511 -0.27 -24.96 -14.89
C VAL A 511 0.76 -24.32 -13.98
N PHE A 512 0.38 -24.12 -12.72
CA PHE A 512 1.16 -23.46 -11.70
C PHE A 512 1.15 -24.29 -10.42
N VAL A 513 2.22 -24.15 -9.64
CA VAL A 513 2.40 -24.84 -8.37
C VAL A 513 2.47 -23.84 -7.24
N GLY A 514 1.66 -24.07 -6.22
CA GLY A 514 1.64 -23.33 -4.98
C GLY A 514 1.58 -24.22 -3.76
N MET A 515 1.20 -23.60 -2.64
CA MET A 515 1.05 -24.24 -1.34
C MET A 515 -0.33 -23.95 -0.76
N THR A 516 -0.96 -25.02 -0.26
CA THR A 516 -2.11 -24.95 0.64
C THR A 516 -1.64 -25.10 2.07
N PHE A 517 -1.98 -24.11 2.89
CA PHE A 517 -1.75 -24.09 4.32
C PHE A 517 -2.99 -24.60 5.04
N ARG A 518 -2.79 -25.46 6.03
CA ARG A 518 -3.83 -25.88 6.97
C ARG A 518 -3.36 -25.54 8.37
N PHE A 519 -4.07 -24.62 9.01
CA PHE A 519 -3.78 -24.21 10.37
C PHE A 519 -4.65 -24.98 11.35
N ASP A 520 -4.13 -25.18 12.56
CA ASP A 520 -4.96 -25.55 13.68
C ASP A 520 -5.93 -24.41 14.06
N GLU A 521 -6.97 -24.73 14.85
CA GLU A 521 -8.01 -23.77 15.22
C GLU A 521 -7.42 -22.56 15.98
N ALA A 522 -6.40 -22.80 16.80
CA ALA A 522 -5.71 -21.77 17.59
C ALA A 522 -4.68 -20.95 16.77
N THR A 523 -4.45 -21.31 15.50
CA THR A 523 -3.45 -20.73 14.59
C THR A 523 -2.06 -20.63 15.23
N GLN A 524 -1.67 -21.69 15.94
CA GLN A 524 -0.35 -21.87 16.55
C GLN A 524 0.57 -22.72 15.69
N THR A 525 -0.01 -23.67 14.96
CA THR A 525 0.70 -24.59 14.08
C THR A 525 0.03 -24.65 12.72
N PHE A 526 0.79 -25.08 11.72
CA PHE A 526 0.27 -25.29 10.38
C PHE A 526 1.02 -26.41 9.68
N THR A 527 0.34 -27.02 8.70
CA THR A 527 0.94 -27.88 7.69
C THR A 527 0.84 -27.21 6.33
N MET A 528 1.74 -27.57 5.42
CA MET A 528 1.74 -27.11 4.03
C MET A 528 1.62 -28.32 3.13
N GLY A 529 0.85 -28.24 2.06
CA GLY A 529 0.81 -29.24 0.99
C GLY A 529 0.83 -28.56 -0.37
N GLU A 530 1.45 -29.20 -1.35
CA GLU A 530 1.49 -28.69 -2.72
C GLU A 530 0.06 -28.58 -3.28
N ASN A 531 -0.21 -27.54 -4.07
CA ASN A 531 -1.44 -27.44 -4.87
C ASN A 531 -1.13 -27.20 -6.35
N LEU A 532 -2.10 -27.53 -7.20
CA LEU A 532 -2.04 -27.30 -8.64
C LEU A 532 -3.07 -26.25 -9.03
N ILE A 533 -2.65 -25.32 -9.87
CA ILE A 533 -3.47 -24.22 -10.36
C ILE A 533 -3.46 -24.27 -11.88
N ARG A 534 -4.63 -24.27 -12.50
CA ARG A 534 -4.80 -24.38 -13.96
C ARG A 534 -5.53 -23.16 -14.49
N VAL A 535 -4.89 -22.45 -15.41
CA VAL A 535 -5.44 -21.26 -16.08
C VAL A 535 -5.37 -21.43 -17.60
N PRO A 536 -6.28 -20.80 -18.36
CA PRO A 536 -6.34 -20.97 -19.81
C PRO A 536 -5.16 -20.33 -20.55
N ASP A 537 -4.48 -19.34 -19.95
CA ASP A 537 -3.39 -18.63 -20.59
C ASP A 537 -2.04 -19.29 -20.34
N GLU A 538 -1.57 -20.03 -21.35
CA GLU A 538 -0.29 -20.74 -21.34
C GLU A 538 0.94 -19.83 -21.29
N LYS A 539 0.80 -18.53 -21.56
CA LYS A 539 1.92 -17.56 -21.55
C LYS A 539 2.08 -16.85 -20.21
N MET A 540 1.20 -17.11 -19.24
CA MET A 540 1.35 -16.63 -17.87
C MET A 540 2.61 -17.22 -17.23
N VAL A 541 3.29 -16.42 -16.41
CA VAL A 541 4.51 -16.85 -15.70
C VAL A 541 4.35 -16.84 -14.18
N LEU A 542 3.33 -16.14 -13.68
CA LEU A 542 2.98 -16.09 -12.26
C LEU A 542 1.47 -15.98 -12.08
N ILE A 543 0.91 -16.71 -11.12
CA ILE A 543 -0.46 -16.52 -10.62
C ILE A 543 -0.40 -16.06 -9.17
N VAL A 544 -1.10 -14.96 -8.89
CA VAL A 544 -1.16 -14.32 -7.57
C VAL A 544 -2.56 -14.46 -6.99
N PHE A 545 -2.65 -15.17 -5.87
CA PHE A 545 -3.82 -15.19 -4.99
C PHE A 545 -3.72 -13.97 -4.09
N ASP A 546 -4.46 -12.93 -4.43
CA ASP A 546 -4.21 -11.59 -3.88
C ASP A 546 -5.04 -11.33 -2.62
N ARG A 547 -6.36 -11.54 -2.68
CA ARG A 547 -7.24 -11.10 -1.58
C ARG A 547 -8.43 -12.02 -1.30
N ASP A 548 -9.41 -12.07 -2.19
CA ASP A 548 -10.73 -12.56 -1.79
C ASP A 548 -10.87 -14.06 -2.01
N ILE A 549 -11.44 -14.75 -1.03
CA ILE A 549 -11.76 -16.17 -1.07
C ILE A 549 -13.11 -16.40 -0.41
N PHE A 550 -13.92 -17.29 -0.98
CA PHE A 550 -15.27 -17.58 -0.53
C PHE A 550 -15.47 -19.08 -0.44
N VAL A 551 -16.17 -19.54 0.61
CA VAL A 551 -16.76 -20.89 0.64
C VAL A 551 -18.20 -20.77 0.15
N LEU A 552 -18.57 -21.60 -0.82
CA LEU A 552 -19.92 -21.69 -1.36
C LEU A 552 -20.76 -22.67 -0.53
N GLY A 553 -22.09 -22.62 -0.65
CA GLY A 553 -23.00 -23.46 0.14
C GLY A 553 -22.81 -24.98 -0.04
N ASN A 554 -22.18 -25.41 -1.13
CA ASN A 554 -21.83 -26.80 -1.41
C ASN A 554 -20.41 -27.20 -0.92
N GLY A 555 -19.68 -26.29 -0.24
CA GLY A 555 -18.32 -26.51 0.23
C GLY A 555 -17.22 -26.29 -0.83
N GLU A 556 -17.58 -25.95 -2.06
CA GLU A 556 -16.62 -25.46 -3.05
C GLU A 556 -16.08 -24.08 -2.65
N MET A 557 -14.96 -23.69 -3.24
CA MET A 557 -14.36 -22.38 -3.00
C MET A 557 -14.14 -21.61 -4.29
N LEU A 558 -14.34 -20.30 -4.23
CA LEU A 558 -13.90 -19.35 -5.25
C LEU A 558 -12.83 -18.44 -4.68
N ALA A 559 -11.80 -18.13 -5.46
CA ALA A 559 -10.77 -17.17 -5.08
C ALA A 559 -10.52 -16.17 -6.22
N SER A 560 -10.35 -14.90 -5.87
CA SER A 560 -9.89 -13.87 -6.78
C SER A 560 -8.37 -13.96 -6.96
N VAL A 561 -7.93 -13.93 -8.21
CA VAL A 561 -6.52 -14.00 -8.56
C VAL A 561 -6.19 -13.03 -9.67
N TYR A 562 -4.91 -12.70 -9.83
CA TYR A 562 -4.43 -12.14 -11.08
C TYR A 562 -3.19 -12.89 -11.59
N GLY A 563 -3.07 -13.01 -12.90
CA GLY A 563 -1.89 -13.52 -13.58
C GLY A 563 -1.05 -12.41 -14.19
N TYR A 564 0.24 -12.65 -14.36
CA TYR A 564 1.16 -11.86 -15.18
C TYR A 564 1.97 -12.77 -16.10
N GLY A 565 2.12 -12.40 -17.37
CA GLY A 565 2.94 -13.08 -18.37
C GLY A 565 2.63 -12.59 -19.79
N GLY A 566 3.08 -13.30 -20.83
CA GLY A 566 3.21 -12.79 -22.22
C GLY A 566 1.99 -12.15 -22.90
N SER A 567 0.80 -12.16 -22.28
CA SER A 567 -0.44 -11.49 -22.72
C SER A 567 -0.85 -10.28 -21.85
N GLY A 568 0.00 -9.88 -20.90
CA GLY A 568 -0.27 -8.82 -19.92
C GLY A 568 -0.83 -9.35 -18.59
N HIS A 569 -1.48 -8.46 -17.83
CA HIS A 569 -2.17 -8.82 -16.59
C HIS A 569 -3.57 -9.38 -16.87
N ARG A 570 -4.05 -10.28 -16.01
CA ARG A 570 -5.37 -10.90 -16.13
C ARG A 570 -5.98 -11.19 -14.76
N ALA A 571 -7.08 -10.53 -14.41
CA ALA A 571 -7.87 -10.83 -13.23
C ALA A 571 -8.85 -11.98 -13.53
N MET A 572 -8.92 -12.96 -12.65
CA MET A 572 -9.71 -14.20 -12.82
C MET A 572 -10.35 -14.62 -11.49
N LEU A 573 -11.43 -15.41 -11.58
CA LEU A 573 -11.87 -16.27 -10.49
C LEU A 573 -11.35 -17.69 -10.75
N LEU A 574 -10.80 -18.32 -9.71
CA LEU A 574 -10.48 -19.75 -9.72
C LEU A 574 -11.40 -20.48 -8.76
N ARG A 575 -11.69 -21.75 -9.07
CA ARG A 575 -12.53 -22.64 -8.28
C ARG A 575 -11.76 -23.83 -7.77
N SER A 576 -11.99 -24.20 -6.51
CA SER A 576 -11.54 -25.46 -5.91
C SER A 576 -12.72 -26.26 -5.38
N THR A 577 -12.71 -27.57 -5.61
CA THR A 577 -13.73 -28.52 -5.13
C THR A 577 -13.14 -29.57 -4.18
N ASP A 578 -11.86 -29.44 -3.84
CA ASP A 578 -11.07 -30.45 -3.13
C ASP A 578 -10.25 -29.83 -1.98
N LYS A 579 -10.82 -28.81 -1.34
CA LYS A 579 -10.23 -28.11 -0.19
C LYS A 579 -8.84 -27.54 -0.53
N GLY A 580 -8.73 -26.89 -1.68
CA GLY A 580 -7.58 -26.07 -2.10
C GLY A 580 -6.43 -26.85 -2.74
N LEU A 581 -6.57 -28.17 -2.92
CA LEU A 581 -5.53 -29.00 -3.54
C LEU A 581 -5.41 -28.75 -5.04
N THR A 582 -6.53 -28.50 -5.71
CA THR A 582 -6.57 -28.04 -7.10
C THR A 582 -7.44 -26.80 -7.25
N TRP A 583 -6.97 -25.91 -8.12
CA TRP A 583 -7.66 -24.68 -8.50
C TRP A 583 -7.76 -24.64 -10.03
N ASN A 584 -8.97 -24.51 -10.54
CA ASN A 584 -9.23 -24.44 -11.97
C ASN A 584 -9.86 -23.09 -12.32
N HIS A 585 -9.54 -22.55 -13.50
CA HIS A 585 -10.21 -21.37 -14.02
C HIS A 585 -11.74 -21.51 -13.97
N PHE A 586 -12.39 -20.47 -13.46
CA PHE A 586 -13.84 -20.37 -13.37
C PHE A 586 -14.37 -19.29 -14.31
N SER A 587 -13.82 -18.08 -14.22
CA SER A 587 -14.18 -16.96 -15.09
C SER A 587 -13.07 -15.92 -15.17
N THR A 588 -13.17 -15.02 -16.14
CA THR A 588 -12.22 -13.92 -16.35
C THR A 588 -12.92 -12.59 -16.06
N LEU A 589 -12.33 -11.77 -15.20
CA LEU A 589 -12.86 -10.47 -14.81
C LEU A 589 -12.40 -9.37 -15.78
N GLY A 590 -11.16 -9.46 -16.27
CA GLY A 590 -10.62 -8.49 -17.22
C GLY A 590 -9.10 -8.49 -17.33
N ALA A 591 -8.56 -7.72 -18.28
CA ALA A 591 -7.12 -7.53 -18.48
C ALA A 591 -6.53 -6.53 -17.48
N ARG A 592 -6.62 -6.86 -16.19
CA ARG A 592 -6.30 -6.02 -15.02
C ARG A 592 -5.55 -6.82 -13.96
N ASP A 593 -4.99 -6.15 -12.95
CA ASP A 593 -4.37 -6.76 -11.78
C ASP A 593 -5.13 -6.43 -10.47
N GLU A 594 -4.71 -7.07 -9.37
CA GLU A 594 -5.17 -6.83 -7.99
C GLU A 594 -6.71 -6.64 -7.85
N PRO A 595 -7.53 -7.63 -8.25
CA PRO A 595 -8.98 -7.52 -8.12
C PRO A 595 -9.41 -7.64 -6.66
N SER A 596 -10.34 -6.78 -6.25
CA SER A 596 -11.20 -7.07 -5.10
C SER A 596 -12.57 -7.52 -5.58
N VAL A 597 -13.10 -8.58 -4.98
CA VAL A 597 -14.38 -9.17 -5.29
C VAL A 597 -15.22 -9.21 -4.02
N VAL A 598 -16.50 -8.85 -4.13
CA VAL A 598 -17.47 -8.98 -3.05
C VAL A 598 -18.67 -9.80 -3.53
N ARG A 599 -19.17 -10.67 -2.66
CA ARG A 599 -20.36 -11.49 -2.89
C ARG A 599 -21.52 -10.95 -2.07
N PHE A 600 -22.63 -10.58 -2.72
CA PHE A 600 -23.83 -10.11 -2.03
C PHE A 600 -24.82 -11.24 -1.77
N SER A 601 -24.87 -12.23 -2.67
CA SER A 601 -25.77 -13.38 -2.61
C SER A 601 -25.19 -14.55 -3.39
N GLU A 602 -25.97 -15.63 -3.55
CA GLU A 602 -25.52 -16.77 -4.34
C GLU A 602 -25.23 -16.40 -5.81
N THR A 603 -25.93 -15.39 -6.35
CA THR A 603 -25.88 -14.98 -7.76
C THR A 603 -25.26 -13.61 -7.98
N GLU A 604 -25.38 -12.67 -7.02
CA GLU A 604 -24.91 -11.30 -7.21
C GLU A 604 -23.49 -11.11 -6.64
N MET A 605 -22.59 -10.63 -7.49
CA MET A 605 -21.22 -10.26 -7.12
C MET A 605 -20.82 -8.94 -7.78
N MET A 606 -19.82 -8.28 -7.21
CA MET A 606 -19.16 -7.12 -7.79
C MET A 606 -17.65 -7.29 -7.68
N ALA A 607 -16.90 -6.75 -8.65
CA ALA A 607 -15.46 -6.62 -8.54
C ALA A 607 -15.01 -5.19 -8.84
N VAL A 608 -13.95 -4.76 -8.15
CA VAL A 608 -13.20 -3.54 -8.44
C VAL A 608 -11.80 -3.95 -8.89
N LEU A 609 -11.35 -3.41 -10.02
CA LEU A 609 -10.14 -3.80 -10.73
C LEU A 609 -9.15 -2.63 -10.79
N ARG A 610 -7.89 -2.92 -10.47
CA ARG A 610 -6.80 -1.95 -10.65
C ARG A 610 -6.44 -1.82 -12.14
N VAL A 611 -6.28 -0.57 -12.59
CA VAL A 611 -5.91 -0.23 -13.99
C VAL A 611 -4.43 0.15 -14.14
N ARG A 612 -3.72 0.42 -13.02
CA ARG A 612 -2.34 0.91 -12.94
C ARG A 612 -2.14 2.34 -13.44
N HIS A 613 -0.90 2.84 -13.34
CA HIS A 613 -0.48 4.16 -13.82
C HIS A 613 -1.36 5.31 -13.29
N TRP A 614 -1.80 5.16 -12.03
CA TRP A 614 -2.56 6.19 -11.30
C TRP A 614 -3.85 6.58 -12.02
N LYS A 615 -4.39 5.64 -12.80
CA LYS A 615 -5.68 5.75 -13.49
C LYS A 615 -6.81 5.38 -12.55
N PRO A 616 -8.04 5.87 -12.83
CA PRO A 616 -9.21 5.41 -12.09
C PRO A 616 -9.37 3.89 -12.19
N MET A 617 -9.92 3.30 -11.13
CA MET A 617 -10.30 1.90 -11.09
C MET A 617 -11.50 1.63 -12.00
N GLU A 618 -11.72 0.36 -12.28
CA GLU A 618 -12.89 -0.11 -13.01
C GLU A 618 -13.73 -1.03 -12.14
N GLN A 619 -15.04 -0.95 -12.27
CA GLN A 619 -15.97 -1.83 -11.57
C GLN A 619 -16.82 -2.65 -12.54
N ILE A 620 -17.10 -3.89 -12.16
CA ILE A 620 -17.90 -4.86 -12.92
C ILE A 620 -18.84 -5.63 -11.98
N TRP A 621 -19.94 -6.15 -12.52
CA TRP A 621 -20.92 -6.93 -11.76
C TRP A 621 -21.19 -8.26 -12.41
N SER A 622 -21.58 -9.22 -11.60
CA SER A 622 -22.10 -10.51 -12.01
C SER A 622 -23.47 -10.76 -11.38
N ASN A 623 -24.37 -11.36 -12.14
CA ASN A 623 -25.71 -11.77 -11.70
C ASN A 623 -25.91 -13.30 -11.78
N ASP A 624 -24.83 -14.06 -11.99
CA ASP A 624 -24.86 -15.52 -12.19
C ASP A 624 -23.83 -16.27 -11.33
N GLY A 625 -23.40 -15.67 -10.22
CA GLY A 625 -22.45 -16.25 -9.27
C GLY A 625 -21.00 -16.16 -9.75
N GLY A 626 -20.67 -15.11 -10.51
CA GLY A 626 -19.32 -14.85 -10.99
C GLY A 626 -18.95 -15.62 -12.26
N LYS A 627 -19.91 -16.21 -12.99
CA LYS A 627 -19.63 -16.94 -14.24
C LYS A 627 -19.42 -15.97 -15.39
N THR A 628 -20.26 -14.95 -15.49
CA THR A 628 -20.13 -13.86 -16.44
C THR A 628 -20.14 -12.51 -15.74
N TRP A 629 -19.54 -11.51 -16.40
CA TRP A 629 -19.34 -10.17 -15.86
C TRP A 629 -19.80 -9.12 -16.87
N SER A 630 -20.36 -8.03 -16.35
CA SER A 630 -20.73 -6.85 -17.16
C SER A 630 -19.50 -6.17 -17.77
N PRO A 631 -19.69 -5.31 -18.80
CA PRO A 631 -18.65 -4.37 -19.20
C PRO A 631 -18.17 -3.50 -18.02
N PRO A 632 -16.89 -3.08 -18.01
CA PRO A 632 -16.33 -2.24 -16.95
C PRO A 632 -16.93 -0.83 -16.98
N VAL A 633 -17.24 -0.31 -15.80
CA VAL A 633 -17.55 1.10 -15.56
C VAL A 633 -16.32 1.76 -14.93
N ILE A 634 -15.86 2.86 -15.52
CA ILE A 634 -14.72 3.63 -15.02
C ILE A 634 -15.20 4.47 -13.83
N MET A 635 -14.46 4.40 -12.72
CA MET A 635 -14.71 5.14 -11.50
C MET A 635 -14.07 6.54 -11.56
N GLU A 636 -14.34 7.41 -10.58
CA GLU A 636 -13.54 8.63 -10.37
C GLU A 636 -12.44 8.42 -9.31
N GLU A 637 -12.42 7.26 -8.65
CA GLU A 637 -11.46 6.82 -7.64
C GLU A 637 -10.38 5.91 -8.22
N GLY A 638 -9.19 5.93 -7.64
CA GLY A 638 -8.06 5.05 -7.97
C GLY A 638 -6.87 5.34 -7.07
N SER A 639 -5.89 4.46 -6.90
CA SER A 639 -5.21 3.67 -7.95
C SER A 639 -4.94 2.20 -7.58
N VAL A 640 -4.73 1.89 -6.30
CA VAL A 640 -4.39 0.55 -5.77
C VAL A 640 -5.06 0.36 -4.40
N ALA A 641 -4.76 -0.63 -3.60
CA ALA A 641 -5.24 -1.98 -3.86
C ALA A 641 -6.63 -2.05 -3.20
N PRO A 642 -7.73 -2.10 -3.96
CA PRO A 642 -9.07 -2.04 -3.40
C PRO A 642 -9.31 -3.23 -2.46
N ASP A 643 -10.11 -3.03 -1.43
CA ASP A 643 -10.63 -4.09 -0.55
C ASP A 643 -12.06 -3.75 -0.18
N MET A 644 -12.98 -4.68 -0.44
CA MET A 644 -14.41 -4.50 -0.21
C MET A 644 -14.90 -5.38 0.95
N THR A 645 -15.82 -4.84 1.73
CA THR A 645 -16.56 -5.58 2.75
C THR A 645 -18.04 -5.22 2.65
N TYR A 646 -18.88 -6.22 2.37
CA TYR A 646 -20.32 -6.05 2.48
C TYR A 646 -20.74 -6.28 3.93
N MET A 647 -21.09 -5.19 4.59
CA MET A 647 -21.36 -5.17 6.03
C MET A 647 -22.73 -5.75 6.34
N SER A 648 -22.87 -6.27 7.56
CA SER A 648 -24.10 -6.88 8.10
C SER A 648 -25.32 -5.94 8.11
N ASN A 649 -25.10 -4.62 8.12
CA ASN A 649 -26.15 -3.60 8.04
C ASN A 649 -26.58 -3.26 6.59
N GLY A 650 -26.04 -3.97 5.59
CA GLY A 650 -26.36 -3.79 4.17
C GLY A 650 -25.58 -2.68 3.46
N VAL A 651 -24.59 -2.08 4.13
CA VAL A 651 -23.67 -1.08 3.53
C VAL A 651 -22.50 -1.81 2.89
N LEU A 652 -22.12 -1.43 1.66
CA LEU A 652 -20.86 -1.86 1.07
C LEU A 652 -19.78 -0.84 1.39
N ALA A 653 -18.70 -1.28 2.04
CA ALA A 653 -17.50 -0.46 2.24
C ALA A 653 -16.42 -0.86 1.24
N CYS A 654 -15.68 0.11 0.73
CA CYS A 654 -14.49 -0.12 -0.08
C CYS A 654 -13.35 0.77 0.39
N SER A 655 -12.26 0.17 0.86
CA SER A 655 -11.00 0.88 1.04
C SER A 655 -10.18 0.82 -0.23
N TYR A 656 -9.41 1.86 -0.47
CA TYR A 656 -8.44 1.89 -1.56
C TYR A 656 -7.34 2.90 -1.22
N GLY A 657 -6.38 2.97 -2.10
CA GLY A 657 -5.05 3.43 -1.81
C GLY A 657 -4.44 4.13 -2.99
N ARG A 658 -3.42 4.94 -2.68
CA ARG A 658 -2.69 5.80 -3.60
C ARG A 658 -3.63 6.75 -4.34
N PRO A 659 -3.67 8.02 -3.95
CA PRO A 659 -2.52 8.68 -3.37
C PRO A 659 -2.52 8.88 -1.84
N GLY A 660 -3.67 8.68 -1.21
CA GLY A 660 -3.81 8.55 0.23
C GLY A 660 -4.24 7.13 0.59
N SER A 661 -4.67 6.96 1.84
CA SER A 661 -5.43 5.78 2.25
C SER A 661 -6.88 6.23 2.38
N HIS A 662 -7.79 5.60 1.66
CA HIS A 662 -9.14 6.08 1.40
C HIS A 662 -10.19 5.05 1.75
N LEU A 663 -11.39 5.53 2.07
CA LEU A 663 -12.56 4.72 2.38
C LEU A 663 -13.81 5.36 1.80
N MET A 664 -14.65 4.56 1.17
CA MET A 664 -15.94 4.99 0.63
C MET A 664 -17.03 3.97 0.93
N PHE A 665 -18.29 4.41 0.89
CA PHE A 665 -19.44 3.59 1.22
C PHE A 665 -20.51 3.65 0.13
N SER A 666 -21.20 2.54 -0.08
CA SER A 666 -22.31 2.44 -1.00
C SER A 666 -23.53 1.85 -0.31
N LEU A 667 -24.69 2.44 -0.58
CA LEU A 667 -26.00 1.97 -0.13
C LEU A 667 -26.74 1.15 -1.19
N ASP A 668 -26.18 1.01 -2.39
CA ASP A 668 -26.84 0.43 -3.56
C ASP A 668 -25.95 -0.58 -4.30
N LYS A 669 -25.10 -1.29 -3.55
CA LYS A 669 -24.21 -2.35 -4.04
C LYS A 669 -23.22 -1.84 -5.10
N GLY A 670 -22.65 -0.67 -4.85
CA GLY A 670 -21.58 -0.05 -5.62
C GLY A 670 -22.05 0.66 -6.90
N LYS A 671 -23.36 0.85 -7.11
CA LYS A 671 -23.85 1.66 -8.25
C LYS A 671 -23.54 3.14 -8.05
N THR A 672 -23.61 3.60 -6.81
CA THR A 672 -23.13 4.89 -6.36
C THR A 672 -22.21 4.72 -5.16
N TRP A 673 -21.15 5.52 -5.11
CA TRP A 673 -20.20 5.59 -4.01
C TRP A 673 -20.34 6.95 -3.36
N GLY A 674 -20.96 6.97 -2.18
CA GLY A 674 -21.08 8.16 -1.35
C GLY A 674 -20.21 8.08 -0.11
N TYR A 675 -20.25 9.15 0.70
CA TYR A 675 -19.59 9.20 2.01
C TYR A 675 -18.08 8.86 1.94
N HIS A 676 -17.35 9.63 1.15
CA HIS A 676 -15.91 9.43 0.97
C HIS A 676 -15.10 10.04 2.10
N HIS A 677 -14.06 9.31 2.49
CA HIS A 677 -13.15 9.70 3.56
C HIS A 677 -11.70 9.39 3.17
N VAL A 678 -10.86 10.41 3.21
CA VAL A 678 -9.41 10.23 3.22
C VAL A 678 -8.98 9.99 4.66
N ILE A 679 -8.52 8.77 4.95
CA ILE A 679 -8.06 8.34 6.27
C ILE A 679 -6.64 8.87 6.55
N SER A 680 -5.77 8.84 5.54
CA SER A 680 -4.40 9.36 5.65
C SER A 680 -3.95 9.98 4.34
N ASP A 681 -3.44 11.21 4.43
CA ASP A 681 -2.80 11.93 3.32
C ASP A 681 -1.29 11.67 3.24
N LYS A 682 -0.75 10.80 4.12
CA LYS A 682 0.68 10.50 4.21
C LYS A 682 1.10 9.52 3.14
N ASN A 683 2.38 9.62 2.75
CA ASN A 683 2.98 8.73 1.77
C ASN A 683 3.37 7.39 2.40
N GLY A 684 3.16 6.31 1.67
CA GLY A 684 3.64 4.95 1.95
C GLY A 684 3.55 4.11 0.67
N PHE A 685 3.28 2.82 0.78
CA PHE A 685 2.68 2.13 -0.38
C PHE A 685 1.21 2.50 -0.52
N ASN A 686 0.58 2.92 0.60
CA ASN A 686 -0.83 3.26 0.72
C ASN A 686 -1.73 2.07 0.38
N TYR A 687 -1.33 0.86 0.76
CA TYR A 687 -2.20 -0.30 0.67
C TYR A 687 -3.08 -0.36 1.91
N THR A 688 -4.31 -0.84 1.72
CA THR A 688 -5.37 -0.83 2.72
C THR A 688 -6.01 -2.20 2.84
N ALA A 689 -6.57 -2.48 4.01
CA ALA A 689 -7.43 -3.64 4.22
C ALA A 689 -8.56 -3.31 5.21
N ILE A 690 -9.74 -3.87 4.97
CA ILE A 690 -10.92 -3.67 5.81
C ILE A 690 -11.64 -4.97 6.11
N ARG A 691 -12.14 -5.13 7.34
CA ARG A 691 -13.10 -6.19 7.71
C ARG A 691 -14.08 -5.68 8.75
N GLU A 692 -15.33 -6.12 8.68
CA GLU A 692 -16.31 -5.88 9.73
C GLU A 692 -16.00 -6.82 10.90
N VAL A 693 -15.56 -6.26 12.02
CA VAL A 693 -15.15 -7.05 13.21
C VAL A 693 -16.31 -7.32 14.15
N ARG A 694 -17.41 -6.57 13.99
CA ARG A 694 -18.73 -6.78 14.60
C ARG A 694 -19.75 -5.89 13.89
N PRO A 695 -21.07 -6.13 14.05
CA PRO A 695 -22.09 -5.41 13.30
C PRO A 695 -21.93 -3.88 13.35
N GLY A 696 -21.79 -3.26 12.18
CA GLY A 696 -21.62 -1.82 12.04
C GLY A 696 -20.23 -1.28 12.35
N ARG A 697 -19.24 -2.11 12.71
CA ARG A 697 -17.86 -1.67 12.98
C ARG A 697 -16.86 -2.33 12.03
N LEU A 698 -16.19 -1.50 11.24
CA LEU A 698 -15.04 -1.90 10.45
C LEU A 698 -13.74 -1.70 11.24
N LEU A 699 -12.83 -2.65 11.10
CA LEU A 699 -11.40 -2.44 11.31
C LEU A 699 -10.79 -2.03 9.97
N TYR A 700 -10.16 -0.86 9.94
CA TYR A 700 -9.44 -0.34 8.79
C TYR A 700 -7.94 -0.35 9.09
N VAL A 701 -7.15 -0.92 8.20
CA VAL A 701 -5.69 -1.01 8.31
C VAL A 701 -5.03 -0.39 7.08
N HIS A 702 -3.99 0.42 7.27
CA HIS A 702 -3.17 0.97 6.18
C HIS A 702 -1.70 1.07 6.57
N ASP A 703 -0.81 1.27 5.60
CA ASP A 703 0.65 1.26 5.82
C ASP A 703 1.35 2.63 5.65
N ALA A 704 0.59 3.72 5.68
CA ALA A 704 1.11 5.06 5.38
C ALA A 704 0.86 6.05 6.53
N PRO A 705 1.90 6.55 7.24
CA PRO A 705 3.34 6.38 6.96
C PRO A 705 3.95 5.10 7.57
N SER A 706 3.18 4.40 8.40
CA SER A 706 3.51 3.12 9.01
C SER A 706 2.24 2.28 9.13
N LEU A 707 2.39 1.00 9.48
CA LEU A 707 1.24 0.10 9.65
C LEU A 707 0.39 0.54 10.86
N GLN A 708 -0.84 0.96 10.58
CA GLN A 708 -1.76 1.51 11.55
C GLN A 708 -3.15 0.92 11.35
N ALA A 709 -3.90 0.82 12.44
CA ALA A 709 -5.30 0.41 12.46
C ALA A 709 -6.17 1.46 13.15
N LEU A 710 -7.42 1.54 12.74
CA LEU A 710 -8.47 2.35 13.37
C LEU A 710 -9.82 1.65 13.22
N TYR A 711 -10.78 2.03 14.05
CA TYR A 711 -12.18 1.64 13.85
C TYR A 711 -12.94 2.68 13.06
N VAL A 712 -13.86 2.19 12.24
CA VAL A 712 -14.88 2.99 11.58
C VAL A 712 -16.25 2.41 11.92
N ASP A 713 -17.00 3.12 12.76
CA ASP A 713 -18.38 2.80 13.09
C ASP A 713 -19.31 3.40 12.03
N VAL A 714 -20.17 2.57 11.45
CA VAL A 714 -21.07 2.89 10.33
C VAL A 714 -22.50 2.57 10.73
N GLU A 715 -23.27 3.61 10.99
CA GLU A 715 -24.68 3.53 11.35
C GLU A 715 -25.55 4.04 10.20
N ARG A 716 -26.59 3.28 9.85
CA ARG A 716 -27.61 3.77 8.91
C ARG A 716 -28.56 4.69 9.65
N LEU A 717 -28.80 5.86 9.08
CA LEU A 717 -29.78 6.82 9.56
C LEU A 717 -31.09 6.55 8.80
N GLU A 718 -32.18 6.47 9.56
CA GLU A 718 -33.54 6.28 9.04
C GLU A 718 -34.09 7.52 8.32
#